data_AF-A0A194QTA1-F1
#
_entry.id   AF-A0A194QTA1-F1
#
_cell.length_a   1.000
_cell.length_b   1.000
_cell.length_c   1.000
_cell.angle_alpha   90.00
_cell.angle_beta   90.00
_cell.angle_gamma   90.00
#
_symmetry.space_group_name_H-M   'P 1'
#
loop_
_entity.id
_entity.type
_entity.pdbx_description
1 polymer ?
#
loop_
_entity_poly.entity_id
_entity_poly.type
_entity_poly.pdbx_seq_one_letter_code
_entity_poly.pdbx_strand_id
1 'polypeptide(L)'
;MHKTGATRYQKFLKSEKAKTKLKGKKDLPKGTNVTKTNFKVKKIIIQEQLKKHGQTEALSSKKLNAKELLSRLSHFNTNARMEALSGLKELITLHSDFLEVNLGQFIHGVTPLILNIEKNVRRESIKVVHLVLTHVSTDKIDPFFDVLSTYLRSAMTHIDSRIQEDSLLFLDVLLLCTPQLIAHDFHKIIPNFLDMISKLKDANQGRTLTVNLNSQITSLKWRVKVFQRLQQFLHKFAECNDVYKSEQLSDKTRVFDITNKNNFPLFNPIYTSICTVSCFSSKNSQNALISDEVGKFQSYVETLMPLMFEIWLEARPNVKGDKNIETVINEDAAILLKHILDVISMIWKLVEYFNKKYPNSLLQNNFIQKYKSLFSQHFVAAFPYVTNVRSQLPKTDLPFESTIINPKLITENLEICYLYITINPNLNIKNNQKDVIAVFNYIENNFSSNSQDTMLEVAIRIMHKIISEEISINWTKSLNIVESLFKKIIWTYCSDSSSTYLKQQMFALLCKIYLNNNLVNFHSCSAFVYWLQILPDVLLDSTISSDTIDILHRLAVSNNKSFNSVVKPKLTDIIINLPKITISDTTQKRAYYKLFSILYWINSWDIKSFELLENQIMNNEYNSDYGKYILDTLKCRGGTS
;
A
#
# COMPACT_ATOMS: atom_id res chain seq x y z
N MET A 1 -90.46 -26.64 -69.34
CA MET A 1 -89.42 -27.60 -69.80
C MET A 1 -88.09 -27.28 -69.13
N HIS A 2 -87.61 -28.22 -68.32
CA HIS A 2 -86.32 -28.17 -67.62
C HIS A 2 -85.14 -27.99 -68.59
N LYS A 3 -84.25 -27.04 -68.31
CA LYS A 3 -82.82 -27.22 -68.58
C LYS A 3 -82.20 -27.71 -67.29
N THR A 4 -82.13 -29.03 -67.12
CA THR A 4 -81.34 -29.65 -66.05
C THR A 4 -79.91 -29.15 -66.19
N GLY A 5 -79.46 -28.33 -65.23
CA GLY A 5 -78.07 -27.90 -65.16
C GLY A 5 -77.16 -29.12 -65.11
N ALA A 6 -76.00 -29.03 -65.78
CA ALA A 6 -75.05 -30.13 -65.85
C ALA A 6 -74.84 -30.76 -64.47
N THR A 7 -75.03 -32.08 -64.39
CA THR A 7 -74.90 -32.81 -63.13
C THR A 7 -73.50 -32.64 -62.56
N ARG A 8 -73.35 -32.80 -61.24
CA ARG A 8 -72.04 -32.68 -60.56
C ARG A 8 -70.96 -33.54 -61.23
N TYR A 9 -71.35 -34.72 -61.71
CA TYR A 9 -70.49 -35.62 -62.47
C TYR A 9 -70.07 -35.06 -63.84
N GLN A 10 -70.98 -34.44 -64.59
CA GLN A 10 -70.65 -33.79 -65.86
C GLN A 10 -69.72 -32.58 -65.67
N LYS A 11 -69.89 -31.82 -64.58
CA LYS A 11 -68.97 -30.72 -64.23
C LYS A 11 -67.58 -31.25 -63.87
N PHE A 12 -67.50 -32.37 -63.15
CA PHE A 12 -66.24 -33.05 -62.82
C PHE A 12 -65.49 -33.52 -64.08
N LEU A 13 -66.18 -34.21 -65.00
CA LEU A 13 -65.60 -34.65 -66.27
C LEU A 13 -65.10 -33.47 -67.13
N LYS A 14 -65.81 -32.33 -67.08
CA LYS A 14 -65.41 -31.11 -67.78
C LYS A 14 -64.19 -30.44 -67.14
N SER A 15 -64.06 -30.50 -65.81
CA SER A 15 -62.87 -29.99 -65.12
C SER A 15 -61.63 -30.88 -65.30
N GLU A 16 -61.79 -32.21 -65.38
CA GLU A 16 -60.67 -33.12 -65.68
C GLU A 16 -60.04 -32.85 -67.06
N LYS A 17 -60.86 -32.48 -68.05
CA LYS A 17 -60.41 -32.22 -69.43
C LYS A 17 -60.09 -30.75 -69.69
N ALA A 18 -60.11 -29.89 -68.67
CA ALA A 18 -59.89 -28.46 -68.82
C ALA A 18 -58.41 -28.16 -69.08
N LYS A 19 -58.08 -27.77 -70.31
CA LYS A 19 -56.74 -27.29 -70.67
C LYS A 19 -56.52 -25.89 -70.09
N THR A 20 -55.36 -25.66 -69.47
CA THR A 20 -54.98 -24.35 -68.95
C THR A 20 -54.79 -23.36 -70.11
N LYS A 21 -55.40 -22.16 -70.02
CA LYS A 21 -55.30 -21.15 -71.08
C LYS A 21 -53.85 -20.68 -71.23
N LEU A 22 -53.37 -20.61 -72.48
CA LEU A 22 -52.06 -20.05 -72.83
C LEU A 22 -51.98 -18.59 -72.38
N LYS A 23 -51.10 -18.29 -71.42
CA LYS A 23 -50.75 -16.92 -71.05
C LYS A 23 -49.51 -16.53 -71.86
N GLY A 24 -49.65 -15.62 -72.82
CA GLY A 24 -48.70 -15.31 -73.90
C GLY A 24 -47.32 -14.73 -73.52
N LYS A 25 -46.83 -14.93 -72.28
CA LYS A 25 -45.50 -14.49 -71.82
C LYS A 25 -44.78 -15.50 -70.91
N LYS A 26 -45.17 -16.78 -70.90
CA LYS A 26 -44.48 -17.83 -70.14
C LYS A 26 -44.27 -19.06 -71.01
N ASP A 27 -43.15 -19.76 -70.79
CA ASP A 27 -42.81 -21.01 -71.45
C ASP A 27 -43.98 -21.99 -71.45
N LEU A 28 -44.13 -22.77 -72.54
CA LEU A 28 -45.23 -23.72 -72.67
C LEU A 28 -45.27 -24.65 -71.44
N PRO A 29 -46.43 -24.80 -70.78
CA PRO A 29 -46.56 -25.71 -69.65
C PRO A 29 -46.23 -27.14 -70.11
N LYS A 30 -45.38 -27.84 -69.35
CA LYS A 30 -45.03 -29.24 -69.60
C LYS A 30 -46.30 -30.08 -69.72
N GLY A 31 -46.30 -31.06 -70.62
CA GLY A 31 -47.46 -31.92 -70.88
C GLY A 31 -48.01 -32.55 -69.60
N THR A 32 -49.32 -32.77 -69.54
CA THR A 32 -50.03 -33.32 -68.37
C THR A 32 -49.55 -34.71 -67.94
N ASN A 33 -48.84 -35.42 -68.82
CA ASN A 33 -48.35 -36.78 -68.62
C ASN A 33 -46.88 -36.79 -68.14
N VAL A 34 -46.29 -35.61 -67.88
CA VAL A 34 -44.90 -35.49 -67.46
C VAL A 34 -44.80 -35.74 -65.95
N THR A 35 -44.30 -36.91 -65.59
CA THR A 35 -43.94 -37.25 -64.21
C THR A 35 -42.84 -36.31 -63.73
N LYS A 36 -43.12 -35.51 -62.69
CA LYS A 36 -42.13 -34.62 -62.08
C LYS A 36 -41.20 -35.45 -61.18
N THR A 37 -40.00 -35.75 -61.66
CA THR A 37 -38.95 -36.49 -60.92
C THR A 37 -38.17 -35.62 -59.92
N ASN A 38 -38.57 -34.37 -59.70
CA ASN A 38 -37.93 -33.47 -58.74
C ASN A 38 -38.45 -33.75 -57.32
N PHE A 39 -37.82 -34.67 -56.60
CA PHE A 39 -38.01 -34.84 -55.17
C PHE A 39 -36.82 -34.22 -54.41
N LYS A 40 -37.09 -33.52 -53.31
CA LYS A 40 -36.06 -32.96 -52.43
C LYS A 40 -36.03 -33.78 -51.15
N VAL A 41 -34.97 -34.56 -50.95
CA VAL A 41 -34.71 -35.26 -49.70
C VAL A 41 -33.91 -34.34 -48.78
N LYS A 42 -34.42 -34.04 -47.58
CA LYS A 42 -33.66 -33.35 -46.53
C LYS A 42 -33.14 -34.37 -45.54
N LYS A 43 -31.84 -34.32 -45.24
CA LYS A 43 -31.20 -35.16 -44.23
C LYS A 43 -31.74 -34.79 -42.84
N ILE A 44 -32.13 -35.79 -42.05
CA ILE A 44 -32.44 -35.60 -40.63
C ILE A 44 -31.11 -35.42 -39.90
N ILE A 45 -30.91 -34.24 -39.30
CA ILE A 45 -29.74 -33.97 -38.46
C ILE A 45 -30.15 -34.25 -37.01
N ILE A 46 -29.65 -35.34 -36.46
CA ILE A 46 -29.82 -35.67 -35.05
C ILE A 46 -28.80 -34.83 -34.27
N GLN A 47 -29.24 -34.20 -33.18
CA GLN A 47 -28.33 -33.48 -32.29
C GLN A 47 -27.38 -34.48 -31.63
N GLU A 48 -26.06 -34.23 -31.72
CA GLU A 48 -25.05 -35.07 -31.07
C GLU A 48 -25.19 -34.95 -29.54
N GLN A 49 -25.56 -36.04 -28.87
CA GLN A 49 -25.83 -36.02 -27.42
C GLN A 49 -24.61 -36.32 -26.55
N LEU A 50 -23.65 -37.13 -27.02
CA LEU A 50 -22.43 -37.51 -26.29
C LEU A 50 -21.27 -37.73 -27.27
N LYS A 51 -20.22 -36.91 -27.16
CA LYS A 51 -18.96 -37.13 -27.91
C LYS A 51 -18.03 -38.05 -27.11
N LYS A 52 -17.32 -38.95 -27.79
CA LYS A 52 -16.19 -39.65 -27.17
C LYS A 52 -15.02 -38.67 -27.07
N HIS A 53 -14.53 -38.42 -25.87
CA HIS A 53 -13.34 -37.58 -25.65
C HIS A 53 -12.09 -38.25 -26.25
N GLY A 54 -11.20 -37.43 -26.82
CA GLY A 54 -9.90 -37.90 -27.28
C GLY A 54 -9.00 -38.32 -26.11
N GLN A 55 -8.06 -39.24 -26.33
CA GLN A 55 -7.17 -39.76 -25.27
C GLN A 55 -6.26 -38.68 -24.64
N THR A 56 -6.12 -37.51 -25.27
CA THR A 56 -5.27 -36.39 -24.83
C THR A 56 -6.04 -35.20 -24.25
N GLU A 57 -7.37 -35.28 -24.12
CA GLU A 57 -8.16 -34.19 -23.55
C GLU A 57 -8.06 -34.18 -22.01
N ALA A 58 -7.82 -33.00 -21.43
CA ALA A 58 -7.87 -32.80 -19.98
C ALA A 58 -9.34 -32.91 -19.51
N LEU A 59 -9.61 -33.87 -18.62
CA LEU A 59 -10.96 -34.20 -18.15
C LEU A 59 -11.04 -34.11 -16.63
N SER A 60 -12.16 -33.59 -16.14
CA SER A 60 -12.52 -33.63 -14.71
C SER A 60 -12.87 -35.06 -14.27
N SER A 61 -13.02 -35.28 -12.95
CA SER A 61 -13.52 -36.53 -12.36
C SER A 61 -14.82 -37.06 -12.99
N LYS A 62 -15.69 -36.16 -13.47
CA LYS A 62 -16.94 -36.50 -14.18
C LYS A 62 -16.79 -36.66 -15.70
N LYS A 63 -15.54 -36.74 -16.20
CA LYS A 63 -15.18 -36.86 -17.62
C LYS A 63 -15.70 -35.72 -18.49
N LEU A 64 -15.71 -34.49 -17.96
CA LEU A 64 -16.09 -33.29 -18.72
C LEU A 64 -14.85 -32.45 -19.02
N ASN A 65 -14.79 -31.91 -20.23
CA ASN A 65 -13.75 -30.96 -20.63
C ASN A 65 -14.08 -29.53 -20.14
N ALA A 66 -13.11 -28.62 -20.24
CA ALA A 66 -13.30 -27.25 -19.77
C ALA A 66 -14.40 -26.47 -20.49
N LYS A 67 -14.60 -26.68 -21.81
CA LYS A 67 -15.65 -25.99 -22.57
C LYS A 67 -17.05 -26.41 -22.11
N GLU A 68 -17.24 -27.70 -21.85
CA GLU A 68 -18.49 -28.23 -21.31
C GLU A 68 -18.75 -27.71 -19.90
N LEU A 69 -17.73 -27.66 -19.04
CA LEU A 69 -17.85 -27.10 -17.69
C LEU A 69 -18.18 -25.61 -17.74
N LEU A 70 -17.50 -24.82 -18.57
CA LEU A 70 -17.80 -23.40 -18.77
C LEU A 70 -19.23 -23.18 -19.28
N SER A 71 -19.73 -24.02 -20.19
CA SER A 71 -21.11 -23.93 -20.67
C SER A 71 -22.15 -24.20 -19.57
N ARG A 72 -21.80 -24.99 -18.55
CA ARG A 72 -22.68 -25.30 -17.40
C ARG A 72 -22.72 -24.19 -16.34
N LEU A 73 -21.80 -23.22 -16.39
CA LEU A 73 -21.79 -22.09 -15.45
C LEU A 73 -23.02 -21.17 -15.61
N SER A 74 -23.64 -21.14 -16.79
CA SER A 74 -24.87 -20.39 -17.07
C SER A 74 -26.15 -21.18 -16.82
N HIS A 75 -26.06 -22.42 -16.33
CA HIS A 75 -27.22 -23.26 -16.10
C HIS A 75 -28.10 -22.73 -14.95
N PHE A 76 -29.43 -22.84 -15.07
CA PHE A 76 -30.37 -22.33 -14.06
C PHE A 76 -30.23 -23.03 -12.69
N ASN A 77 -29.92 -24.34 -12.70
CA ASN A 77 -29.69 -25.11 -11.48
C ASN A 77 -28.37 -24.71 -10.79
N THR A 78 -28.46 -24.26 -9.54
CA THR A 78 -27.33 -23.91 -8.68
C THR A 78 -26.36 -25.07 -8.45
N ASN A 79 -26.86 -26.29 -8.25
CA ASN A 79 -25.99 -27.45 -8.04
C ASN A 79 -25.17 -27.76 -9.29
N ALA A 80 -25.77 -27.65 -10.47
CA ALA A 80 -25.04 -27.85 -11.73
C ALA A 80 -23.91 -26.82 -11.92
N ARG A 81 -24.14 -25.56 -11.53
CA ARG A 81 -23.11 -24.50 -11.54
C ARG A 81 -21.99 -24.78 -10.53
N MET A 82 -22.35 -25.19 -9.31
CA MET A 82 -21.38 -25.55 -8.27
C MET A 82 -20.50 -26.74 -8.68
N GLU A 83 -21.11 -27.79 -9.24
CA GLU A 83 -20.37 -28.93 -9.76
C GLU A 83 -19.44 -28.53 -10.91
N ALA A 84 -19.90 -27.65 -11.80
CA ALA A 84 -19.07 -27.13 -12.88
C ALA A 84 -17.87 -26.34 -12.34
N LEU A 85 -18.07 -25.46 -11.35
CA LEU A 85 -16.97 -24.73 -10.69
C LEU A 85 -15.99 -25.68 -9.99
N SER A 86 -16.48 -26.71 -9.30
CA SER A 86 -15.62 -27.72 -8.67
C SER A 86 -14.79 -28.48 -9.71
N GLY A 87 -15.41 -28.85 -10.85
CA GLY A 87 -14.71 -29.50 -11.96
C GLY A 87 -13.65 -28.60 -12.61
N LEU A 88 -13.90 -27.29 -12.71
CA LEU A 88 -12.90 -26.33 -13.21
C LEU A 88 -11.71 -26.22 -12.24
N LYS A 89 -11.94 -26.19 -10.93
CA LYS A 89 -10.85 -26.19 -9.94
C LYS A 89 -9.99 -27.44 -10.07
N GLU A 90 -10.62 -28.61 -10.15
CA GLU A 90 -9.94 -29.89 -10.33
C GLU A 90 -9.07 -29.88 -11.60
N LEU A 91 -9.63 -29.44 -12.73
CA LEU A 91 -8.89 -29.33 -14.00
C LEU A 91 -7.69 -28.39 -13.90
N ILE A 92 -7.84 -27.22 -13.29
CA ILE A 92 -6.74 -26.26 -13.12
C ILE A 92 -5.61 -26.87 -12.27
N THR A 93 -5.97 -27.57 -11.19
CA THR A 93 -4.98 -28.20 -10.30
C THR A 93 -4.24 -29.37 -10.95
N LEU A 94 -4.90 -30.12 -11.85
CA LEU A 94 -4.32 -31.29 -12.51
C LEU A 94 -3.55 -30.94 -13.79
N HIS A 95 -3.99 -29.90 -14.51
CA HIS A 95 -3.50 -29.57 -15.85
C HIS A 95 -3.28 -28.06 -16.01
N SER A 96 -2.24 -27.52 -15.35
CA SER A 96 -1.90 -26.09 -15.40
C SER A 96 -1.62 -25.58 -16.82
N ASP A 97 -1.03 -26.40 -17.70
CA ASP A 97 -0.68 -26.00 -19.07
C ASP A 97 -1.92 -25.67 -19.92
N PHE A 98 -3.06 -26.31 -19.63
CA PHE A 98 -4.31 -26.10 -20.35
C PHE A 98 -4.97 -24.75 -20.01
N LEU A 99 -4.68 -24.22 -18.81
CA LEU A 99 -5.24 -22.96 -18.34
C LEU A 99 -4.78 -21.79 -19.20
N GLU A 100 -3.49 -21.73 -19.55
CA GLU A 100 -2.93 -20.61 -20.29
C GLU A 100 -3.55 -20.47 -21.69
N VAL A 101 -3.78 -21.59 -22.38
CA VAL A 101 -4.36 -21.62 -23.73
C VAL A 101 -5.81 -21.11 -23.75
N ASN A 102 -6.55 -21.31 -22.66
CA ASN A 102 -7.97 -20.98 -22.58
C ASN A 102 -8.26 -19.85 -21.58
N LEU A 103 -7.25 -19.12 -21.12
CA LEU A 103 -7.34 -18.16 -20.02
C LEU A 103 -8.48 -17.16 -20.20
N GLY A 104 -8.63 -16.59 -21.39
CA GLY A 104 -9.73 -15.66 -21.70
C GLY A 104 -11.11 -16.31 -21.49
N GLN A 105 -11.31 -17.57 -21.89
CA GLN A 105 -12.58 -18.27 -21.70
C GLN A 105 -12.86 -18.54 -20.22
N PHE A 106 -11.83 -18.86 -19.43
CA PHE A 106 -11.96 -19.01 -17.98
C PHE A 106 -12.35 -17.69 -17.31
N ILE A 107 -11.64 -16.60 -17.59
CA ILE A 107 -11.94 -15.29 -17.00
C ILE A 107 -13.34 -14.82 -17.41
N HIS A 108 -13.67 -14.84 -18.70
CA HIS A 108 -14.99 -14.43 -19.18
C HIS A 108 -16.15 -15.33 -18.69
N GLY A 109 -15.90 -16.61 -18.42
CA GLY A 109 -16.92 -17.54 -17.93
C GLY A 109 -17.14 -17.48 -16.42
N VAL A 110 -16.05 -17.37 -15.64
CA VAL A 110 -16.10 -17.48 -14.18
C VAL A 110 -16.35 -16.12 -13.50
N THR A 111 -15.68 -15.05 -13.95
CA THR A 111 -15.78 -13.73 -13.31
C THR A 111 -17.22 -13.17 -13.22
N PRO A 112 -18.12 -13.36 -14.20
CA PRO A 112 -19.51 -12.88 -14.08
C PRO A 112 -20.28 -13.51 -12.91
N LEU A 113 -19.88 -14.69 -12.43
CA LEU A 113 -20.53 -15.38 -11.32
C LEU A 113 -20.31 -14.70 -9.97
N ILE A 114 -19.43 -13.69 -9.90
CA ILE A 114 -19.27 -12.84 -8.71
C ILE A 114 -20.55 -12.05 -8.43
N LEU A 115 -21.37 -11.78 -9.46
CA LEU A 115 -22.67 -11.13 -9.34
C LEU A 115 -23.83 -12.13 -9.16
N ASN A 116 -23.54 -13.41 -8.94
CA ASN A 116 -24.59 -14.42 -8.81
C ASN A 116 -25.45 -14.18 -7.57
N ILE A 117 -26.75 -14.46 -7.66
CA ILE A 117 -27.69 -14.34 -6.53
C ILE A 117 -27.31 -15.31 -5.40
N GLU A 118 -26.79 -16.48 -5.75
CA GLU A 118 -26.46 -17.55 -4.82
C GLU A 118 -25.07 -17.38 -4.19
N LYS A 119 -25.03 -17.26 -2.85
CA LYS A 119 -23.80 -17.07 -2.06
C LYS A 119 -22.75 -18.15 -2.33
N ASN A 120 -23.17 -19.40 -2.42
CA ASN A 120 -22.25 -20.52 -2.61
C ASN A 120 -21.57 -20.43 -3.98
N VAL A 121 -22.30 -20.06 -5.03
CA VAL A 121 -21.76 -19.91 -6.39
C VAL A 121 -20.78 -18.74 -6.44
N ARG A 122 -21.11 -17.60 -5.82
CA ARG A 122 -20.18 -16.46 -5.72
C ARG A 122 -18.86 -16.86 -5.05
N ARG A 123 -18.94 -17.44 -3.85
CA ARG A 123 -17.75 -17.81 -3.08
C ARG A 123 -16.90 -18.87 -3.78
N GLU A 124 -17.53 -19.85 -4.41
CA GLU A 124 -16.78 -20.86 -5.15
C GLU A 124 -16.14 -20.26 -6.42
N SER A 125 -16.82 -19.33 -7.10
CA SER A 125 -16.24 -18.62 -8.25
C SER A 125 -15.02 -17.79 -7.86
N ILE A 126 -15.04 -17.11 -6.71
CA ILE A 126 -13.89 -16.36 -6.19
C ILE A 126 -12.69 -17.29 -5.95
N LYS A 127 -12.92 -18.50 -5.41
CA LYS A 127 -11.85 -19.50 -5.25
C LYS A 127 -11.30 -19.98 -6.58
N VAL A 128 -12.14 -20.17 -7.60
CA VAL A 128 -11.69 -20.53 -8.95
C VAL A 128 -10.83 -19.41 -9.53
N VAL A 129 -11.28 -18.15 -9.43
CA VAL A 129 -10.49 -17.00 -9.90
C VAL A 129 -9.17 -16.91 -9.15
N HIS A 130 -9.16 -17.08 -7.83
CA HIS A 130 -7.92 -17.11 -7.04
C HIS A 130 -6.93 -18.16 -7.58
N LEU A 131 -7.38 -19.39 -7.83
CA LEU A 131 -6.55 -20.43 -8.42
C LEU A 131 -6.02 -20.04 -9.81
N VAL A 132 -6.87 -19.47 -10.66
CA VAL A 132 -6.44 -18.99 -12.00
C VAL A 132 -5.33 -17.95 -11.87
N LEU A 133 -5.50 -16.97 -10.99
CA LEU A 133 -4.54 -15.88 -10.80
C LEU A 133 -3.25 -16.33 -10.11
N THR A 134 -3.26 -17.42 -9.31
CA THR A 134 -2.03 -17.97 -8.71
C THR A 134 -1.21 -18.83 -9.67
N HIS A 135 -1.85 -19.43 -10.68
CA HIS A 135 -1.19 -20.33 -11.64
C HIS A 135 -0.70 -19.62 -12.91
N VAL A 136 -1.05 -18.35 -13.12
CA VAL A 136 -0.72 -17.60 -14.33
C VAL A 136 0.07 -16.35 -13.97
N SER A 137 1.13 -16.07 -14.73
CA SER A 137 1.94 -14.85 -14.58
C SER A 137 1.10 -13.58 -14.82
N THR A 138 1.39 -12.52 -14.08
CA THR A 138 0.72 -11.20 -14.17
C THR A 138 0.65 -10.65 -15.59
N ASP A 139 1.70 -10.84 -16.40
CA ASP A 139 1.79 -10.32 -17.78
C ASP A 139 0.74 -10.94 -18.71
N LYS A 140 0.32 -12.19 -18.45
CA LYS A 140 -0.71 -12.88 -19.23
C LYS A 140 -2.12 -12.52 -18.75
N ILE A 141 -2.26 -12.04 -17.52
CA ILE A 141 -3.53 -11.62 -16.93
C ILE A 141 -3.89 -10.19 -17.35
N ASP A 142 -2.90 -9.32 -17.52
CA ASP A 142 -3.05 -7.90 -17.85
C ASP A 142 -4.08 -7.62 -18.97
N PRO A 143 -4.07 -8.32 -20.13
CA PRO A 143 -5.04 -8.08 -21.21
C PRO A 143 -6.51 -8.35 -20.84
N PHE A 144 -6.73 -9.16 -19.80
CA PHE A 144 -8.06 -9.54 -19.33
C PHE A 144 -8.44 -8.84 -18.00
N PHE A 145 -7.54 -8.06 -17.43
CA PHE A 145 -7.72 -7.47 -16.10
C PHE A 145 -8.90 -6.50 -16.04
N ASP A 146 -9.17 -5.77 -17.13
CA ASP A 146 -10.34 -4.88 -17.25
C ASP A 146 -11.67 -5.62 -16.99
N VAL A 147 -11.76 -6.91 -17.33
CA VAL A 147 -12.95 -7.74 -17.05
C VAL A 147 -13.10 -7.96 -15.56
N LEU A 148 -12.01 -8.36 -14.89
CA LEU A 148 -11.96 -8.57 -13.43
C LEU A 148 -12.31 -7.27 -12.69
N SER A 149 -11.67 -6.17 -13.06
CA SER A 149 -11.92 -4.83 -12.50
C SER A 149 -13.37 -4.38 -12.71
N THR A 150 -13.95 -4.59 -13.89
CA THR A 150 -15.33 -4.17 -14.18
C THR A 150 -16.35 -4.94 -13.35
N TYR A 151 -16.19 -6.27 -13.21
CA TYR A 151 -17.07 -7.07 -12.36
C TYR A 151 -16.87 -6.78 -10.87
N LEU A 152 -15.64 -6.49 -10.42
CA LEU A 152 -15.39 -6.02 -9.06
C LEU A 152 -16.18 -4.72 -8.79
N ARG A 153 -15.99 -3.70 -9.63
CA ARG A 153 -16.66 -2.40 -9.46
C ARG A 153 -18.18 -2.55 -9.47
N SER A 154 -18.70 -3.35 -10.39
CA SER A 154 -20.13 -3.66 -10.47
C SER A 154 -20.66 -4.36 -9.21
N ALA A 155 -19.87 -5.26 -8.61
CA ALA A 155 -20.23 -5.97 -7.40
C ALA A 155 -20.21 -5.07 -6.15
N MET A 156 -19.23 -4.16 -6.07
CA MET A 156 -19.12 -3.18 -4.98
C MET A 156 -20.31 -2.19 -4.96
N THR A 157 -20.83 -1.81 -6.13
CA THR A 157 -21.98 -0.91 -6.27
C THR A 157 -23.31 -1.65 -6.44
N HIS A 158 -23.34 -2.97 -6.23
CA HIS A 158 -24.54 -3.78 -6.48
C HIS A 158 -25.66 -3.44 -5.49
N ILE A 159 -26.92 -3.54 -5.90
CA ILE A 159 -28.09 -3.18 -5.06
C ILE A 159 -28.24 -4.12 -3.85
N ASP A 160 -27.89 -5.40 -4.02
CA ASP A 160 -27.87 -6.41 -2.95
C ASP A 160 -26.60 -6.31 -2.10
N SER A 161 -26.75 -5.99 -0.82
CA SER A 161 -25.66 -5.87 0.16
C SER A 161 -24.85 -7.14 0.35
N ARG A 162 -25.44 -8.32 0.10
CA ARG A 162 -24.74 -9.61 0.20
C ARG A 162 -23.71 -9.79 -0.93
N ILE A 163 -24.00 -9.22 -2.10
CA ILE A 163 -23.07 -9.20 -3.23
C ILE A 163 -21.97 -8.17 -2.97
N GLN A 164 -22.32 -7.00 -2.43
CA GLN A 164 -21.33 -6.01 -2.00
C GLN A 164 -20.37 -6.61 -0.95
N GLU A 165 -20.86 -7.39 0.02
CA GLU A 165 -20.00 -8.02 1.02
C GLU A 165 -19.04 -9.04 0.42
N ASP A 166 -19.51 -9.96 -0.44
CA ASP A 166 -18.61 -10.94 -1.09
C ASP A 166 -17.69 -10.26 -2.13
N SER A 167 -18.01 -9.05 -2.63
CA SER A 167 -17.12 -8.28 -3.51
C SER A 167 -15.81 -7.87 -2.81
N LEU A 168 -15.84 -7.64 -1.49
CA LEU A 168 -14.64 -7.35 -0.70
C LEU A 168 -13.72 -8.56 -0.64
N LEU A 169 -14.26 -9.79 -0.61
CA LEU A 169 -13.45 -11.01 -0.69
C LEU A 169 -12.81 -11.16 -2.07
N PHE A 170 -13.51 -10.74 -3.12
CA PHE A 170 -12.94 -10.73 -4.46
C PHE A 170 -11.82 -9.68 -4.60
N LEU A 171 -12.00 -8.51 -4.01
CA LEU A 171 -10.94 -7.50 -3.89
C LEU A 171 -9.70 -8.07 -3.17
N ASP A 172 -9.90 -8.77 -2.05
CA ASP A 172 -8.80 -9.38 -1.27
C ASP A 172 -7.97 -10.34 -2.16
N VAL A 173 -8.62 -11.13 -3.04
CA VAL A 173 -7.94 -12.00 -4.01
C VAL A 173 -7.14 -11.21 -5.04
N LEU A 174 -7.69 -10.13 -5.59
CA LEU A 174 -6.99 -9.31 -6.59
C LEU A 174 -5.80 -8.55 -5.98
N LEU A 175 -5.91 -8.11 -4.73
CA LEU A 175 -4.80 -7.47 -4.00
C LEU A 175 -3.66 -8.46 -3.70
N LEU A 176 -3.99 -9.73 -3.49
CA LEU A 176 -3.02 -10.78 -3.24
C LEU A 176 -2.30 -11.20 -4.53
N CYS A 177 -3.04 -11.45 -5.60
CA CYS A 177 -2.49 -12.08 -6.82
C CYS A 177 -2.05 -11.08 -7.89
N THR A 178 -2.66 -9.90 -7.97
CA THR A 178 -2.41 -8.90 -9.03
C THR A 178 -2.27 -7.47 -8.48
N PRO A 179 -1.35 -7.24 -7.51
CA PRO A 179 -1.26 -5.96 -6.81
C PRO A 179 -0.93 -4.77 -7.72
N GLN A 180 -0.07 -4.95 -8.73
CA GLN A 180 0.30 -3.88 -9.65
C GLN A 180 -0.87 -3.46 -10.56
N LEU A 181 -1.61 -4.44 -11.08
CA LEU A 181 -2.74 -4.20 -12.00
C LEU A 181 -3.89 -3.50 -11.28
N ILE A 182 -4.21 -3.92 -10.06
CA ILE A 182 -5.28 -3.28 -9.28
C ILE A 182 -4.89 -1.88 -8.79
N ALA A 183 -3.60 -1.64 -8.52
CA ALA A 183 -3.09 -0.30 -8.20
C ALA A 183 -3.21 0.67 -9.39
N HIS A 184 -3.08 0.20 -10.64
CA HIS A 184 -3.31 1.04 -11.82
C HIS A 184 -4.77 1.54 -11.90
N ASP A 185 -5.72 0.72 -11.45
CA ASP A 185 -7.15 1.07 -11.42
C ASP A 185 -7.58 1.84 -10.17
N PHE A 186 -6.64 2.41 -9.41
CA PHE A 186 -6.89 3.18 -8.18
C PHE A 186 -8.04 4.19 -8.31
N HIS A 187 -7.98 5.09 -9.29
CA HIS A 187 -8.99 6.12 -9.50
C HIS A 187 -10.37 5.56 -9.94
N LYS A 188 -10.41 4.33 -10.49
CA LYS A 188 -11.67 3.67 -10.85
C LYS A 188 -12.31 2.96 -9.64
N ILE A 189 -11.51 2.52 -8.67
CA ILE A 189 -11.96 1.69 -7.55
C ILE A 189 -12.31 2.52 -6.31
N ILE A 190 -11.53 3.56 -5.97
CA ILE A 190 -11.75 4.41 -4.79
C ILE A 190 -13.19 4.95 -4.68
N PRO A 191 -13.83 5.45 -5.75
CA PRO A 191 -15.21 5.93 -5.65
C PRO A 191 -16.21 4.87 -5.15
N ASN A 192 -16.00 3.60 -5.47
CA ASN A 192 -16.92 2.53 -5.06
C ASN A 192 -16.86 2.29 -3.54
N PHE A 193 -15.70 2.50 -2.90
CA PHE A 193 -15.62 2.48 -1.44
C PHE A 193 -16.48 3.59 -0.82
N LEU A 194 -16.50 4.78 -1.43
CA LEU A 194 -17.34 5.90 -0.97
C LEU A 194 -18.82 5.54 -1.07
N ASP A 195 -19.24 4.87 -2.15
CA ASP A 195 -20.60 4.39 -2.37
C ASP A 195 -21.02 3.30 -1.37
N MET A 196 -20.10 2.47 -0.90
CA MET A 196 -20.37 1.44 0.11
C MET A 196 -20.60 2.02 1.52
N ILE A 197 -19.95 3.14 1.86
CA ILE A 197 -20.09 3.80 3.17
C ILE A 197 -21.11 4.96 3.18
N SER A 198 -21.51 5.46 2.02
CA SER A 198 -22.38 6.62 1.91
C SER A 198 -23.18 6.63 0.61
N LYS A 199 -24.38 7.21 0.64
CA LYS A 199 -25.19 7.48 -0.55
C LYS A 199 -25.11 8.96 -0.92
N LEU A 200 -24.99 9.24 -2.21
CA LEU A 200 -25.20 10.58 -2.75
C LEU A 200 -26.66 11.00 -2.48
N LYS A 201 -26.86 12.17 -1.87
CA LYS A 201 -28.13 12.89 -1.95
C LYS A 201 -28.17 13.67 -3.26
N ASP A 202 -29.33 14.21 -3.61
CA ASP A 202 -29.51 15.10 -4.77
C ASP A 202 -28.33 16.08 -4.92
N ALA A 203 -27.98 16.42 -6.17
CA ALA A 203 -26.71 16.99 -6.62
C ALA A 203 -26.09 18.16 -5.80
N ASN A 204 -26.84 18.79 -4.90
CA ASN A 204 -26.42 19.94 -4.09
C ASN A 204 -26.34 19.68 -2.57
N GLN A 205 -26.65 18.47 -2.06
CA GLN A 205 -26.77 18.21 -0.60
C GLN A 205 -25.71 17.25 -0.01
N GLY A 206 -24.62 16.99 -0.74
CA GLY A 206 -23.52 16.15 -0.25
C GLY A 206 -23.88 14.66 -0.15
N ARG A 207 -23.07 13.89 0.59
CA ARG A 207 -23.26 12.46 0.79
C ARG A 207 -23.78 12.21 2.21
N THR A 208 -24.60 11.18 2.39
CA THR A 208 -25.05 10.73 3.72
C THR A 208 -24.71 9.28 3.98
N LEU A 209 -24.39 8.96 5.23
CA LEU A 209 -23.97 7.62 5.64
C LEU A 209 -25.02 6.54 5.31
N THR A 210 -24.54 5.39 4.86
CA THR A 210 -25.40 4.22 4.62
C THR A 210 -25.87 3.65 5.97
N VAL A 211 -27.19 3.41 6.05
CA VAL A 211 -27.81 2.68 7.16
C VAL A 211 -28.24 1.31 6.64
N ASN A 212 -27.61 0.25 7.14
CA ASN A 212 -27.88 -1.11 6.69
C ASN A 212 -29.02 -1.73 7.51
N LEU A 213 -30.26 -1.34 7.21
CA LEU A 213 -31.45 -1.83 7.91
C LEU A 213 -31.78 -3.31 7.61
N ASN A 214 -31.33 -3.83 6.46
CA ASN A 214 -31.69 -5.15 5.95
C ASN A 214 -30.54 -6.19 6.05
N SER A 215 -29.41 -5.87 6.66
CA SER A 215 -28.27 -6.79 6.79
C SER A 215 -28.20 -7.46 8.16
N GLN A 216 -27.60 -8.67 8.20
CA GLN A 216 -27.32 -9.36 9.46
C GLN A 216 -26.20 -8.70 10.29
N ILE A 217 -25.44 -7.78 9.68
CA ILE A 217 -24.38 -7.01 10.34
C ILE A 217 -24.85 -5.58 10.64
N THR A 218 -24.34 -4.98 11.72
CA THR A 218 -24.62 -3.57 12.04
C THR A 218 -23.93 -2.63 11.05
N SER A 219 -24.44 -1.40 10.90
CA SER A 219 -23.81 -0.35 10.08
C SER A 219 -22.34 -0.12 10.48
N LEU A 220 -22.06 -0.16 11.78
CA LEU A 220 -20.72 0.01 12.33
C LEU A 220 -19.78 -1.13 11.89
N LYS A 221 -20.19 -2.40 12.06
CA LYS A 221 -19.40 -3.57 11.63
C LYS A 221 -19.19 -3.60 10.12
N TRP A 222 -20.18 -3.18 9.33
CA TRP A 222 -20.01 -3.01 7.89
C TRP A 222 -18.93 -1.99 7.55
N ARG A 223 -18.99 -0.78 8.13
CA ARG A 223 -18.01 0.27 7.89
C ARG A 223 -16.60 -0.13 8.30
N VAL A 224 -16.46 -0.87 9.41
CA VAL A 224 -15.18 -1.48 9.81
C VAL A 224 -14.64 -2.39 8.71
N LYS A 225 -15.44 -3.31 8.17
CA LYS A 225 -15.00 -4.19 7.06
C LYS A 225 -14.56 -3.39 5.83
N VAL A 226 -15.33 -2.36 5.47
CA VAL A 226 -15.04 -1.52 4.31
C VAL A 226 -13.74 -0.71 4.51
N PHE A 227 -13.56 -0.07 5.67
CA PHE A 227 -12.34 0.69 5.97
C PHE A 227 -11.10 -0.19 6.06
N GLN A 228 -11.20 -1.40 6.60
CA GLN A 228 -10.09 -2.34 6.62
C GLN A 228 -9.62 -2.70 5.20
N ARG A 229 -10.55 -2.96 4.27
CA ARG A 229 -10.21 -3.24 2.86
C ARG A 229 -9.69 -2.00 2.13
N LEU A 230 -10.27 -0.83 2.44
CA LEU A 230 -9.76 0.44 1.91
C LEU A 230 -8.32 0.67 2.36
N GLN A 231 -8.02 0.48 3.64
CA GLN A 231 -6.67 0.57 4.19
C GLN A 231 -5.70 -0.36 3.45
N GLN A 232 -6.06 -1.64 3.28
CA GLN A 232 -5.25 -2.61 2.54
C GLN A 232 -5.02 -2.18 1.08
N PHE A 233 -6.07 -1.65 0.43
CA PHE A 233 -5.97 -1.14 -0.93
C PHE A 233 -5.03 0.06 -1.03
N LEU A 234 -5.14 1.03 -0.12
CA LEU A 234 -4.26 2.20 -0.08
C LEU A 234 -2.80 1.79 0.21
N HIS A 235 -2.56 0.83 1.11
CA HIS A 235 -1.23 0.28 1.35
C HIS A 235 -0.65 -0.37 0.09
N LYS A 236 -1.42 -1.23 -0.59
CA LYS A 236 -0.95 -1.87 -1.82
C LYS A 236 -0.67 -0.87 -2.93
N PHE A 237 -1.49 0.16 -3.07
CA PHE A 237 -1.20 1.27 -3.97
C PHE A 237 0.11 1.99 -3.60
N ALA A 238 0.33 2.25 -2.31
CA ALA A 238 1.56 2.90 -1.83
C ALA A 238 2.81 2.03 -2.04
N GLU A 239 2.73 0.72 -1.82
CA GLU A 239 3.81 -0.24 -2.11
C GLU A 239 4.16 -0.26 -3.60
N CYS A 240 3.14 -0.35 -4.48
CA CYS A 240 3.36 -0.43 -5.93
C CYS A 240 3.92 0.87 -6.54
N ASN A 241 3.67 2.02 -5.90
CA ASN A 241 4.17 3.32 -6.32
C ASN A 241 5.41 3.78 -5.54
N ASP A 242 6.06 2.86 -4.80
CA ASP A 242 7.30 3.15 -4.06
C ASP A 242 7.19 4.30 -3.04
N VAL A 243 5.99 4.57 -2.51
CA VAL A 243 5.72 5.67 -1.58
C VAL A 243 6.57 5.55 -0.30
N TYR A 244 6.87 4.32 0.11
CA TYR A 244 7.66 4.03 1.31
C TYR A 244 9.17 4.07 1.09
N LYS A 245 9.66 4.32 -0.14
CA LYS A 245 11.09 4.54 -0.34
C LYS A 245 11.48 5.84 0.37
N SER A 246 11.97 5.69 1.60
CA SER A 246 12.75 6.71 2.29
C SER A 246 13.87 7.14 1.35
N GLU A 247 14.33 8.39 1.47
CA GLU A 247 15.64 8.76 0.94
C GLU A 247 16.67 7.85 1.62
N GLN A 248 16.89 6.65 1.07
CA GLN A 248 18.05 5.87 1.38
C GLN A 248 19.21 6.82 1.16
N LEU A 249 20.05 6.91 2.19
CA LEU A 249 21.27 7.68 2.15
C LEU A 249 22.09 7.05 1.03
N SER A 250 21.89 7.55 -0.19
CA SER A 250 22.57 7.08 -1.37
C SER A 250 24.04 7.04 -1.00
N ASP A 251 24.62 5.84 -1.01
CA ASP A 251 26.02 5.65 -0.71
C ASP A 251 26.81 6.32 -1.83
N LYS A 252 27.03 7.63 -1.67
CA LYS A 252 27.77 8.48 -2.62
C LYS A 252 29.28 8.29 -2.45
N THR A 253 29.73 7.51 -1.47
CA THR A 253 31.17 7.27 -1.28
C THR A 253 31.71 6.42 -2.42
N ARG A 254 32.61 7.03 -3.20
CA ARG A 254 33.35 6.36 -4.28
C ARG A 254 34.81 6.23 -3.83
N VAL A 255 35.38 5.05 -4.01
CA VAL A 255 36.82 4.85 -3.81
C VAL A 255 37.53 5.48 -5.00
N PHE A 256 38.46 6.39 -4.72
CA PHE A 256 39.28 6.99 -5.75
C PHE A 256 40.35 6.00 -6.19
N ASP A 257 40.19 5.45 -7.40
CA ASP A 257 41.21 4.63 -8.06
C ASP A 257 42.03 5.50 -9.02
N ILE A 258 43.35 5.55 -8.82
CA ILE A 258 44.27 6.35 -9.64
C ILE A 258 44.41 5.79 -11.06
N THR A 259 44.13 4.50 -11.25
CA THR A 259 44.26 3.81 -12.53
C THR A 259 43.02 3.97 -13.43
N ASN A 260 41.87 4.28 -12.84
CA ASN A 260 40.59 4.43 -13.53
C ASN A 260 40.11 5.88 -13.54
N LYS A 261 39.66 6.38 -14.70
CA LYS A 261 39.03 7.72 -14.78
C LYS A 261 37.68 7.69 -14.05
N ASN A 262 37.59 8.40 -12.93
CA ASN A 262 36.34 8.56 -12.20
C ASN A 262 35.43 9.58 -12.91
N ASN A 263 34.34 9.09 -13.52
CA ASN A 263 33.35 9.95 -14.17
C ASN A 263 32.29 10.41 -13.15
N PHE A 264 32.33 11.69 -12.80
CA PHE A 264 31.33 12.31 -11.95
C PHE A 264 30.31 13.05 -12.82
N PRO A 265 29.00 12.74 -12.71
CA PRO A 265 27.99 13.45 -13.45
C PRO A 265 27.93 14.90 -12.96
N LEU A 266 28.20 15.86 -13.84
CA LEU A 266 28.07 17.30 -13.57
C LEU A 266 26.61 17.71 -13.34
N PHE A 267 25.66 16.93 -13.88
CA PHE A 267 24.22 17.17 -13.78
C PHE A 267 23.52 16.00 -13.10
N ASN A 268 22.48 16.28 -12.33
CA ASN A 268 21.66 15.22 -11.74
C ASN A 268 21.06 14.36 -12.87
N PRO A 269 21.25 13.03 -12.88
CA PRO A 269 20.75 12.15 -13.94
C PRO A 269 19.23 12.23 -14.14
N ILE A 270 18.47 12.70 -13.13
CA ILE A 270 17.04 13.01 -13.26
C ILE A 270 16.82 14.08 -14.34
N TYR A 271 17.65 15.12 -14.37
CA TYR A 271 17.54 16.21 -15.35
C TYR A 271 17.99 15.82 -16.75
N THR A 272 18.72 14.72 -16.89
CA THR A 272 19.20 14.19 -18.19
C THR A 272 18.53 12.88 -18.57
N SER A 273 17.48 12.47 -17.86
CA SER A 273 16.77 11.22 -18.12
C SER A 273 15.99 11.30 -19.43
N ILE A 274 15.95 10.19 -20.18
CA ILE A 274 15.22 10.10 -21.44
C ILE A 274 13.73 10.24 -21.12
N CYS A 275 13.16 11.41 -21.43
CA CYS A 275 11.72 11.61 -21.36
C CYS A 275 11.07 10.85 -22.52
N THR A 276 10.39 9.74 -22.23
CA THR A 276 9.57 9.02 -23.21
C THR A 276 8.32 9.86 -23.50
N VAL A 277 8.41 10.72 -24.51
CA VAL A 277 7.26 11.43 -25.02
C VAL A 277 6.50 10.50 -25.96
N SER A 278 5.33 10.03 -25.53
CA SER A 278 4.41 9.30 -26.41
C SER A 278 3.99 10.19 -27.57
N CYS A 279 4.37 9.80 -28.79
CA CYS A 279 4.04 10.52 -30.03
C CYS A 279 2.55 10.45 -30.43
N PHE A 280 1.71 9.76 -29.65
CA PHE A 280 0.24 9.74 -29.79
C PHE A 280 -0.51 10.51 -28.70
N SER A 281 0.20 11.18 -27.80
CA SER A 281 -0.39 12.06 -26.78
C SER A 281 -0.44 13.50 -27.31
N SER A 282 -1.65 13.98 -27.63
CA SER A 282 -1.94 15.40 -27.90
C SER A 282 -1.25 16.32 -26.88
N LYS A 283 -0.81 17.52 -27.30
CA LYS A 283 -0.13 18.52 -26.43
C LYS A 283 -0.94 18.92 -25.18
N ASN A 284 -2.22 18.54 -25.09
CA ASN A 284 -3.06 18.75 -23.92
C ASN A 284 -3.06 17.57 -22.91
N SER A 285 -2.61 16.36 -23.25
CA SER A 285 -2.80 15.20 -22.36
C SER A 285 -1.80 15.06 -21.23
N GLN A 286 -0.52 15.42 -21.35
CA GLN A 286 0.42 15.22 -20.23
C GLN A 286 0.18 16.21 -19.07
N ASN A 287 -0.03 17.50 -19.35
CA ASN A 287 -0.41 18.48 -18.32
C ASN A 287 -1.85 18.28 -17.82
N ALA A 288 -2.77 17.80 -18.66
CA ALA A 288 -4.11 17.45 -18.20
C ALA A 288 -4.12 16.19 -17.32
N LEU A 289 -3.35 15.14 -17.65
CA LEU A 289 -3.25 13.91 -16.84
C LEU A 289 -2.62 14.17 -15.47
N ILE A 290 -1.60 15.04 -15.39
CA ILE A 290 -0.95 15.44 -14.13
C ILE A 290 -1.91 16.25 -13.24
N SER A 291 -2.65 17.21 -13.83
CA SER A 291 -3.69 17.96 -13.12
C SER A 291 -4.90 17.08 -12.74
N ASP A 292 -5.19 16.05 -13.52
CA ASP A 292 -6.32 15.14 -13.34
C ASP A 292 -6.03 14.09 -12.26
N GLU A 293 -4.82 13.53 -12.15
CA GLU A 293 -4.45 12.57 -11.09
C GLU A 293 -4.56 13.21 -9.69
N VAL A 294 -3.91 14.37 -9.51
CA VAL A 294 -3.94 15.13 -8.25
C VAL A 294 -5.34 15.67 -7.96
N GLY A 295 -6.04 16.20 -8.98
CA GLY A 295 -7.40 16.70 -8.84
C GLY A 295 -8.39 15.60 -8.45
N LYS A 296 -8.32 14.42 -9.08
CA LYS A 296 -9.11 13.24 -8.72
C LYS A 296 -8.82 12.79 -7.30
N PHE A 297 -7.54 12.65 -6.94
CA PHE A 297 -7.17 12.28 -5.57
C PHE A 297 -7.69 13.30 -4.55
N GLN A 298 -7.52 14.59 -4.82
CA GLN A 298 -8.07 15.66 -3.98
C GLN A 298 -9.59 15.53 -3.84
N SER A 299 -10.34 15.30 -4.92
CA SER A 299 -11.79 15.10 -4.86
C SER A 299 -12.21 13.92 -3.96
N TYR A 300 -11.41 12.85 -3.95
CA TYR A 300 -11.67 11.69 -3.11
C TYR A 300 -11.41 12.00 -1.66
N VAL A 301 -10.31 12.69 -1.35
CA VAL A 301 -9.99 13.15 0.00
C VAL A 301 -11.05 14.12 0.50
N GLU A 302 -11.52 15.02 -0.36
CA GLU A 302 -12.58 15.98 -0.07
C GLU A 302 -13.92 15.34 0.27
N THR A 303 -14.15 14.13 -0.22
CA THR A 303 -15.34 13.32 0.08
C THR A 303 -15.12 12.39 1.28
N LEU A 304 -13.98 11.71 1.33
CA LEU A 304 -13.68 10.66 2.31
C LEU A 304 -13.42 11.21 3.72
N MET A 305 -12.69 12.32 3.84
CA MET A 305 -12.36 12.91 5.15
C MET A 305 -13.62 13.34 5.93
N PRO A 306 -14.57 14.11 5.35
CA PRO A 306 -15.83 14.43 6.04
C PRO A 306 -16.62 13.18 6.44
N LEU A 307 -16.73 12.18 5.56
CA LEU A 307 -17.43 10.93 5.86
C LEU A 307 -16.81 10.18 7.04
N MET A 308 -15.48 10.13 7.13
CA MET A 308 -14.80 9.54 8.29
C MET A 308 -15.10 10.30 9.59
N PHE A 309 -15.14 11.63 9.56
CA PHE A 309 -15.53 12.41 10.73
C PHE A 309 -16.99 12.15 11.13
N GLU A 310 -17.93 12.11 10.19
CA GLU A 310 -19.33 11.80 10.46
C GLU A 310 -19.51 10.39 11.03
N ILE A 311 -18.83 9.40 10.45
CA ILE A 311 -18.87 8.01 10.93
C ILE A 311 -18.30 7.92 12.35
N TRP A 312 -17.23 8.64 12.64
CA TRP A 312 -16.67 8.70 13.98
C TRP A 312 -17.62 9.38 14.98
N LEU A 313 -18.24 10.49 14.59
CA LEU A 313 -19.23 11.19 15.43
C LEU A 313 -20.47 10.34 15.73
N GLU A 314 -20.91 9.48 14.80
CA GLU A 314 -22.02 8.53 15.03
C GLU A 314 -21.65 7.48 16.08
N ALA A 315 -20.38 7.03 16.09
CA ALA A 315 -19.91 5.97 16.97
C ALA A 315 -19.42 6.44 18.35
N ARG A 316 -18.92 7.68 18.44
CA ARG A 316 -18.35 8.25 19.66
C ARG A 316 -19.47 8.74 20.60
N PRO A 317 -19.38 8.48 21.93
CA PRO A 317 -20.33 9.04 22.88
C PRO A 317 -20.23 10.57 22.95
N ASN A 318 -21.40 11.23 23.05
CA ASN A 318 -21.53 12.70 23.21
C ASN A 318 -21.14 13.13 24.63
N VAL A 319 -19.86 12.99 24.97
CA VAL A 319 -19.33 13.48 26.25
C VAL A 319 -18.64 14.82 25.99
N LYS A 320 -19.20 15.90 26.56
CA LYS A 320 -18.46 17.14 26.81
C LYS A 320 -17.58 16.91 28.05
N GLY A 321 -16.57 16.05 27.91
CA GLY A 321 -15.64 15.74 29.00
C GLY A 321 -14.62 16.84 29.16
N ASP A 322 -14.19 17.10 30.40
CA ASP A 322 -12.97 17.87 30.64
C ASP A 322 -11.78 17.14 30.02
N LYS A 323 -10.93 17.88 29.30
CA LYS A 323 -9.69 17.36 28.70
C LYS A 323 -8.81 16.82 29.84
N ASN A 324 -8.47 15.53 29.78
CA ASN A 324 -7.76 14.69 30.77
C ASN A 324 -8.60 13.60 31.47
N ILE A 325 -9.90 13.53 31.23
CA ILE A 325 -10.72 12.38 31.66
C ILE A 325 -10.77 11.36 30.53
N GLU A 326 -10.47 10.10 30.84
CA GLU A 326 -10.52 9.00 29.87
C GLU A 326 -11.94 8.83 29.32
N THR A 327 -12.08 8.87 28.00
CA THR A 327 -13.37 8.71 27.32
C THR A 327 -13.59 7.25 26.99
N VAL A 328 -14.56 6.64 27.68
CA VAL A 328 -14.91 5.24 27.48
C VAL A 328 -15.70 5.05 26.19
N ILE A 329 -15.22 4.19 25.30
CA ILE A 329 -15.88 3.77 24.07
C ILE A 329 -16.10 2.25 24.05
N ASN A 330 -17.08 1.78 23.27
CA ASN A 330 -17.32 0.36 23.10
C ASN A 330 -16.29 -0.28 22.15
N GLU A 331 -16.20 -1.62 22.15
CA GLU A 331 -15.22 -2.37 21.36
C GLU A 331 -15.36 -2.12 19.85
N ASP A 332 -16.59 -2.17 19.34
CA ASP A 332 -16.91 -1.89 17.94
C ASP A 332 -16.42 -0.48 17.52
N ALA A 333 -16.68 0.56 18.32
CA ALA A 333 -16.22 1.93 18.04
C ALA A 333 -14.71 2.07 18.12
N ALA A 334 -14.04 1.32 18.98
CA ALA A 334 -12.59 1.34 19.07
C ALA A 334 -11.92 0.64 17.87
N ILE A 335 -12.52 -0.45 17.36
CA ILE A 335 -12.06 -1.08 16.11
C ILE A 335 -12.25 -0.11 14.95
N LEU A 336 -13.39 0.58 14.92
CA LEU A 336 -13.66 1.63 13.94
C LEU A 336 -12.66 2.79 14.03
N LEU A 337 -12.35 3.26 15.24
CA LEU A 337 -11.36 4.31 15.47
C LEU A 337 -9.99 3.93 14.87
N LYS A 338 -9.53 2.71 15.15
CA LYS A 338 -8.28 2.17 14.61
C LYS A 338 -8.26 2.26 13.07
N HIS A 339 -9.25 1.69 12.39
CA HIS A 339 -9.29 1.69 10.93
C HIS A 339 -9.43 3.09 10.33
N ILE A 340 -10.17 4.00 10.98
CA ILE A 340 -10.27 5.40 10.54
C ILE A 340 -8.91 6.10 10.63
N LEU A 341 -8.20 5.96 11.77
CA LEU A 341 -6.89 6.56 11.96
C LEU A 341 -5.87 6.02 10.96
N ASP A 342 -5.88 4.72 10.71
CA ASP A 342 -5.01 4.08 9.73
C ASP A 342 -5.26 4.60 8.30
N VAL A 343 -6.54 4.76 7.91
CA VAL A 343 -6.91 5.34 6.61
C VAL A 343 -6.49 6.81 6.52
N ILE A 344 -6.68 7.62 7.57
CA ILE A 344 -6.21 9.02 7.61
C ILE A 344 -4.68 9.08 7.48
N SER A 345 -3.96 8.22 8.21
CA SER A 345 -2.50 8.12 8.16
C SER A 345 -2.02 7.75 6.76
N MET A 346 -2.72 6.85 6.07
CA MET A 346 -2.40 6.49 4.69
C MET A 346 -2.71 7.60 3.69
N ILE A 347 -3.85 8.27 3.83
CA ILE A 347 -4.18 9.45 3.01
C ILE A 347 -3.10 10.51 3.18
N TRP A 348 -2.64 10.77 4.41
CA TRP A 348 -1.59 11.73 4.66
C TRP A 348 -0.26 11.35 3.97
N LYS A 349 0.16 10.08 4.05
CA LYS A 349 1.35 9.60 3.33
C LYS A 349 1.23 9.79 1.82
N LEU A 350 0.04 9.55 1.25
CA LEU A 350 -0.24 9.81 -0.16
C LEU A 350 -0.22 11.29 -0.49
N VAL A 351 -0.73 12.16 0.38
CA VAL A 351 -0.62 13.62 0.24
C VAL A 351 0.85 14.04 0.20
N GLU A 352 1.69 13.53 1.10
CA GLU A 352 3.13 13.80 1.09
C GLU A 352 3.81 13.30 -0.19
N TYR A 353 3.45 12.10 -0.65
CA TYR A 353 3.94 11.55 -1.91
C TYR A 353 3.57 12.41 -3.13
N PHE A 354 2.29 12.76 -3.27
CA PHE A 354 1.84 13.60 -4.37
C PHE A 354 2.42 15.01 -4.28
N ASN A 355 2.65 15.55 -3.08
CA ASN A 355 3.32 16.83 -2.90
C ASN A 355 4.81 16.76 -3.31
N LYS A 356 5.51 15.65 -3.02
CA LYS A 356 6.89 15.42 -3.51
C LYS A 356 6.94 15.24 -5.03
N LYS A 357 6.02 14.47 -5.60
CA LYS A 357 5.91 14.22 -7.05
C LYS A 357 5.49 15.48 -7.82
N TYR A 358 4.61 16.30 -7.22
CA TYR A 358 4.02 17.50 -7.81
C TYR A 358 4.05 18.69 -6.83
N PRO A 359 5.20 19.34 -6.63
CA PRO A 359 5.38 20.38 -5.60
C PRO A 359 4.51 21.63 -5.79
N ASN A 360 4.09 21.93 -7.02
CA ASN A 360 3.24 23.09 -7.33
C ASN A 360 1.75 22.87 -7.03
N SER A 361 1.34 21.66 -6.62
CA SER A 361 -0.07 21.32 -6.40
C SER A 361 -0.71 22.00 -5.19
N LEU A 362 0.09 22.48 -4.22
CA LEU A 362 -0.37 23.01 -2.92
C LEU A 362 -1.26 22.02 -2.12
N LEU A 363 -1.27 20.74 -2.50
CA LEU A 363 -2.18 19.72 -1.97
C LEU A 363 -2.06 19.60 -0.44
N GLN A 364 -0.83 19.55 0.07
CA GLN A 364 -0.55 19.45 1.51
C GLN A 364 -1.09 20.66 2.28
N ASN A 365 -0.91 21.87 1.74
CA ASN A 365 -1.38 23.10 2.38
C ASN A 365 -2.92 23.16 2.42
N ASN A 366 -3.57 22.80 1.31
CA ASN A 366 -5.04 22.75 1.22
C ASN A 366 -5.62 21.71 2.19
N PHE A 367 -5.00 20.54 2.29
CA PHE A 367 -5.38 19.50 3.24
C PHE A 367 -5.32 20.01 4.68
N ILE A 368 -4.18 20.59 5.09
CA ILE A 368 -3.99 21.13 6.43
C ILE A 368 -5.01 22.23 6.74
N GLN A 369 -5.19 23.18 5.83
CA GLN A 369 -6.11 24.31 6.05
C GLN A 369 -7.55 23.84 6.29
N LYS A 370 -8.01 22.82 5.55
CA LYS A 370 -9.39 22.31 5.62
C LYS A 370 -9.62 21.41 6.83
N TYR A 371 -8.66 20.56 7.18
CA TYR A 371 -8.90 19.45 8.13
C TYR A 371 -8.30 19.62 9.52
N LYS A 372 -7.36 20.56 9.75
CA LYS A 372 -6.71 20.72 11.07
C LYS A 372 -7.67 21.00 12.23
N SER A 373 -8.65 21.87 12.01
CA SER A 373 -9.63 22.27 13.03
C SER A 373 -10.63 21.16 13.29
N LEU A 374 -11.13 20.53 12.21
CA LEU A 374 -12.05 19.40 12.27
C LEU A 374 -11.41 18.21 12.99
N PHE A 375 -10.15 17.88 12.70
CA PHE A 375 -9.44 16.80 13.38
C PHE A 375 -9.32 17.06 14.89
N SER A 376 -8.96 18.29 15.27
CA SER A 376 -8.88 18.69 16.69
C SER A 376 -10.25 18.60 17.39
N GLN A 377 -11.31 19.05 16.73
CA GLN A 377 -12.67 19.00 17.25
C GLN A 377 -13.20 17.56 17.41
N HIS A 378 -12.93 16.68 16.46
CA HIS A 378 -13.54 15.34 16.42
C HIS A 378 -12.73 14.27 17.13
N PHE A 379 -11.40 14.35 17.12
CA PHE A 379 -10.53 13.35 17.75
C PHE A 379 -9.88 13.84 19.04
N VAL A 380 -9.38 15.09 19.09
CA VAL A 380 -8.64 15.58 20.26
C VAL A 380 -9.57 16.07 21.37
N ALA A 381 -10.77 16.54 21.05
CA ALA A 381 -11.66 17.14 22.05
C ALA A 381 -12.10 16.21 23.19
N ALA A 382 -12.14 14.88 22.99
CA ALA A 382 -12.34 13.91 24.09
C ALA A 382 -11.25 12.84 24.13
N PHE A 383 -10.07 13.20 23.64
CA PHE A 383 -8.88 12.42 23.89
C PHE A 383 -8.50 12.52 25.39
N PRO A 384 -8.01 11.44 26.03
CA PRO A 384 -7.71 10.10 25.48
C PRO A 384 -8.89 9.12 25.53
N TYR A 385 -8.89 8.12 24.64
CA TYR A 385 -9.94 7.09 24.56
C TYR A 385 -9.55 5.79 25.26
N VAL A 386 -10.52 5.13 25.91
CA VAL A 386 -10.34 3.81 26.56
C VAL A 386 -11.54 2.91 26.28
N THR A 387 -11.37 1.60 26.43
CA THR A 387 -12.42 0.61 26.21
C THR A 387 -12.57 -0.32 27.41
N ASN A 388 -13.81 -0.77 27.64
CA ASN A 388 -14.14 -1.68 28.74
C ASN A 388 -13.90 -3.16 28.38
N VAL A 389 -12.90 -3.49 27.57
CA VAL A 389 -12.65 -4.86 27.13
C VAL A 389 -12.05 -5.67 28.30
N ARG A 390 -12.76 -6.71 28.73
CA ARG A 390 -12.16 -7.84 29.48
C ARG A 390 -11.57 -8.77 28.44
N SER A 391 -10.24 -8.92 28.42
CA SER A 391 -9.51 -9.79 27.50
C SER A 391 -10.13 -11.19 27.40
N GLN A 392 -10.95 -11.43 26.37
CA GLN A 392 -11.39 -12.77 25.99
C GLN A 392 -10.74 -13.09 24.65
N LEU A 393 -9.96 -14.17 24.62
CA LEU A 393 -9.38 -14.71 23.40
C LEU A 393 -10.52 -15.14 22.43
N PRO A 394 -10.39 -14.87 21.13
CA PRO A 394 -11.44 -15.17 20.16
C PRO A 394 -11.62 -16.68 19.95
N LYS A 395 -12.87 -17.10 19.68
CA LYS A 395 -13.28 -18.48 19.35
C LYS A 395 -13.41 -18.75 17.84
N THR A 396 -12.91 -17.86 16.97
CA THR A 396 -13.15 -17.92 15.52
C THR A 396 -11.87 -17.80 14.71
N ASP A 397 -11.53 -18.87 13.98
CA ASP A 397 -10.35 -19.03 13.10
C ASP A 397 -10.44 -18.23 11.76
N LEU A 398 -11.01 -17.02 11.77
CA LEU A 398 -11.07 -16.18 10.58
C LEU A 398 -9.90 -15.16 10.59
N PRO A 399 -8.93 -15.24 9.66
CA PRO A 399 -7.69 -14.45 9.68
C PRO A 399 -7.87 -12.95 9.39
N PHE A 400 -9.11 -12.44 9.38
CA PHE A 400 -9.45 -11.10 8.90
C PHE A 400 -10.21 -10.23 9.91
N GLU A 401 -10.48 -10.70 11.13
CA GLU A 401 -11.11 -9.87 12.17
C GLU A 401 -10.05 -9.17 13.03
N SER A 402 -10.00 -7.84 12.95
CA SER A 402 -9.14 -7.01 13.78
C SER A 402 -9.65 -7.00 15.22
N THR A 403 -8.84 -7.45 16.17
CA THR A 403 -9.15 -7.41 17.60
C THR A 403 -8.39 -6.28 18.30
N ILE A 404 -9.00 -5.72 19.34
CA ILE A 404 -8.32 -4.79 20.24
C ILE A 404 -7.64 -5.60 21.32
N ILE A 405 -6.33 -5.45 21.41
CA ILE A 405 -5.51 -6.17 22.38
C ILE A 405 -5.43 -5.40 23.71
N ASN A 406 -5.44 -4.06 23.66
CA ASN A 406 -5.21 -3.20 24.81
C ASN A 406 -6.45 -2.37 25.16
N PRO A 407 -7.04 -2.54 26.37
CA PRO A 407 -8.21 -1.78 26.78
C PRO A 407 -7.94 -0.27 26.87
N LYS A 408 -6.69 0.15 27.09
CA LYS A 408 -6.30 1.58 27.12
C LYS A 408 -6.09 2.22 25.75
N LEU A 409 -6.22 1.46 24.65
CA LEU A 409 -6.07 1.95 23.28
C LEU A 409 -4.80 2.78 23.05
N ILE A 410 -3.69 2.38 23.66
CA ILE A 410 -2.47 3.20 23.68
C ILE A 410 -1.97 3.43 22.24
N THR A 411 -2.01 2.39 21.40
CA THR A 411 -1.62 2.46 19.98
C THR A 411 -2.43 3.49 19.20
N GLU A 412 -3.76 3.46 19.34
CA GLU A 412 -4.68 4.37 18.65
C GLU A 412 -4.55 5.79 19.18
N ASN A 413 -4.42 5.96 20.50
CA ASN A 413 -4.21 7.26 21.13
C ASN A 413 -2.86 7.89 20.71
N LEU A 414 -1.80 7.10 20.59
CA LEU A 414 -0.52 7.58 20.07
C LEU A 414 -0.58 7.92 18.57
N GLU A 415 -1.37 7.20 17.77
CA GLU A 415 -1.61 7.58 16.36
C GLU A 415 -2.36 8.92 16.27
N ILE A 416 -3.34 9.18 17.14
CA ILE A 416 -3.99 10.51 17.25
C ILE A 416 -2.95 11.58 17.54
N CYS A 417 -2.02 11.33 18.47
CA CYS A 417 -0.95 12.25 18.79
C CYS A 417 -0.05 12.53 17.57
N TYR A 418 0.37 11.47 16.87
CA TYR A 418 1.19 11.56 15.66
C TYR A 418 0.50 12.36 14.55
N LEU A 419 -0.76 12.06 14.26
CA LEU A 419 -1.55 12.77 13.24
C LEU A 419 -1.82 14.21 13.63
N TYR A 420 -2.07 14.50 14.91
CA TYR A 420 -2.25 15.87 15.40
C TYR A 420 -1.01 16.72 15.14
N ILE A 421 0.17 16.21 15.47
CA ILE A 421 1.45 16.91 15.23
C ILE A 421 1.68 17.10 13.73
N THR A 422 1.42 16.05 12.95
CA THR A 422 1.63 16.02 11.50
C THR A 422 0.74 16.99 10.73
N ILE A 423 -0.54 17.10 11.10
CA ILE A 423 -1.50 18.01 10.44
C ILE A 423 -1.30 19.46 10.93
N ASN A 424 -0.53 19.69 11.99
CA ASN A 424 -0.25 21.01 12.55
C ASN A 424 1.24 21.38 12.53
N PRO A 425 1.84 21.60 11.34
CA PRO A 425 3.27 21.98 11.23
C PRO A 425 3.58 23.34 11.88
N ASN A 426 2.66 24.31 11.73
CA ASN A 426 2.82 25.69 12.20
C ASN A 426 1.88 26.00 13.38
N LEU A 427 2.03 25.30 14.50
CA LEU A 427 1.20 25.58 15.68
C LEU A 427 1.46 26.96 16.27
N ASN A 428 0.38 27.72 16.50
CA ASN A 428 0.38 28.86 17.39
C ASN A 428 -0.11 28.39 18.77
N ILE A 429 0.85 28.14 19.67
CA ILE A 429 0.62 27.56 21.01
C ILE A 429 -0.38 28.40 21.82
N LYS A 430 -0.45 29.72 21.61
CA LYS A 430 -1.36 30.60 22.38
C LYS A 430 -2.84 30.28 22.18
N ASN A 431 -3.22 29.81 20.99
CA ASN A 431 -4.63 29.55 20.68
C ASN A 431 -5.05 28.10 20.96
N ASN A 432 -4.11 27.15 20.89
CA ASN A 432 -4.37 25.70 21.00
C ASN A 432 -3.74 25.06 22.25
N GLN A 433 -3.36 25.85 23.25
CA GLN A 433 -2.53 25.43 24.38
C GLN A 433 -3.07 24.17 25.10
N LYS A 434 -4.39 24.07 25.29
CA LYS A 434 -5.01 22.94 25.99
C LYS A 434 -4.87 21.61 25.24
N ASP A 435 -4.99 21.61 23.91
CA ASP A 435 -4.89 20.41 23.08
C ASP A 435 -3.43 19.92 23.00
N VAL A 436 -2.50 20.87 22.83
CA VAL A 436 -1.07 20.59 22.83
C VAL A 436 -0.64 19.98 24.16
N ILE A 437 -1.05 20.55 25.29
CA ILE A 437 -0.71 20.01 26.62
C ILE A 437 -1.27 18.59 26.79
N ALA A 438 -2.54 18.34 26.41
CA ALA A 438 -3.14 17.01 26.55
C ALA A 438 -2.42 15.94 25.71
N VAL A 439 -2.12 16.24 24.43
CA VAL A 439 -1.40 15.33 23.52
C VAL A 439 -0.02 14.97 24.09
N PHE A 440 0.75 15.97 24.51
CA PHE A 440 2.11 15.71 24.97
C PHE A 440 2.18 15.12 26.38
N ASN A 441 1.29 15.50 27.30
CA ASN A 441 1.21 14.84 28.61
C ASN A 441 0.89 13.36 28.43
N TYR A 442 0.04 13.01 27.46
CA TYR A 442 -0.27 11.60 27.17
C TYR A 442 0.95 10.86 26.62
N ILE A 443 1.68 11.46 25.66
CA ILE A 443 2.96 10.94 25.17
C ILE A 443 3.87 10.70 26.39
N GLU A 444 4.15 11.75 27.17
CA GLU A 444 5.07 11.69 28.30
C GLU A 444 4.72 10.62 29.34
N ASN A 445 3.44 10.48 29.69
CA ASN A 445 2.97 9.50 30.67
C ASN A 445 3.09 8.04 30.18
N ASN A 446 2.96 7.81 28.87
CA ASN A 446 3.10 6.47 28.29
C ASN A 446 4.57 6.10 27.98
N PHE A 447 5.46 7.10 27.88
CA PHE A 447 6.91 6.91 27.75
C PHE A 447 7.61 6.91 29.12
N SER A 448 7.42 5.86 29.92
CA SER A 448 8.21 5.60 31.14
C SER A 448 9.04 4.32 31.01
N SER A 449 10.04 4.13 31.87
CA SER A 449 11.24 3.28 31.74
C SER A 449 11.07 1.79 31.36
N ASN A 450 9.83 1.28 31.26
CA ASN A 450 9.49 -0.08 30.83
C ASN A 450 8.49 -0.10 29.63
N SER A 451 8.57 0.87 28.72
CA SER A 451 7.67 0.94 27.56
C SER A 451 7.91 -0.21 26.58
N GLN A 452 6.84 -0.83 26.08
CA GLN A 452 6.91 -1.84 25.00
C GLN A 452 7.58 -1.25 23.74
N ASP A 453 8.34 -2.06 23.00
CA ASP A 453 9.06 -1.68 21.77
C ASP A 453 8.19 -0.91 20.75
N THR A 454 6.90 -1.27 20.64
CA THR A 454 5.93 -0.61 19.76
C THR A 454 5.69 0.85 20.13
N MET A 455 5.76 1.20 21.42
CA MET A 455 5.60 2.58 21.89
C MET A 455 6.81 3.40 21.46
N LEU A 456 8.02 2.85 21.68
CA LEU A 456 9.29 3.50 21.31
C LEU A 456 9.34 3.84 19.83
N GLU A 457 8.90 2.92 18.96
CA GLU A 457 8.81 3.17 17.52
C GLU A 457 7.91 4.36 17.18
N VAL A 458 6.76 4.50 17.84
CA VAL A 458 5.86 5.65 17.63
C VAL A 458 6.48 6.95 18.14
N ALA A 459 7.17 6.95 19.28
CA ALA A 459 7.91 8.13 19.75
C ALA A 459 9.02 8.55 18.78
N ILE A 460 9.81 7.59 18.28
CA ILE A 460 10.87 7.83 17.30
C ILE A 460 10.26 8.45 16.03
N ARG A 461 9.13 7.92 15.56
CA ARG A 461 8.40 8.47 14.40
C ARG A 461 7.88 9.90 14.64
N ILE A 462 7.29 10.16 15.81
CA ILE A 462 6.84 11.50 16.21
C ILE A 462 8.03 12.48 16.23
N MET A 463 9.15 12.09 16.84
CA MET A 463 10.35 12.93 16.89
C MET A 463 10.96 13.16 15.51
N HIS A 464 11.08 12.12 14.68
CA HIS A 464 11.51 12.27 13.30
C HIS A 464 10.65 13.29 12.55
N LYS A 465 9.32 13.27 12.76
CA LYS A 465 8.41 14.21 12.12
C LYS A 465 8.66 15.65 12.59
N ILE A 466 8.71 15.87 13.91
CA ILE A 466 9.02 17.18 14.53
C ILE A 466 10.36 17.74 14.01
N ILE A 467 11.35 16.88 13.80
CA ILE A 467 12.70 17.26 13.34
C ILE A 467 12.79 17.42 11.82
N SER A 468 12.01 16.67 11.04
CA SER A 468 12.07 16.64 9.58
C SER A 468 11.43 17.82 8.88
N GLU A 469 10.40 18.42 9.49
CA GLU A 469 9.82 19.64 8.96
C GLU A 469 10.77 20.78 9.31
N GLU A 470 11.62 21.17 8.36
CA GLU A 470 12.70 22.17 8.49
C GLU A 470 12.24 23.55 9.00
N ILE A 471 10.95 23.77 9.26
CA ILE A 471 10.39 25.05 9.64
C ILE A 471 9.29 24.82 10.69
N SER A 472 9.68 24.82 11.95
CA SER A 472 8.80 25.30 13.01
C SER A 472 9.63 25.79 14.18
N ILE A 473 10.14 27.01 14.01
CA ILE A 473 10.60 27.90 15.10
C ILE A 473 9.59 27.95 16.27
N ASN A 474 8.34 27.49 16.08
CA ASN A 474 7.31 27.45 17.11
C ASN A 474 7.32 26.16 17.93
N TRP A 475 7.44 24.98 17.31
CA TRP A 475 7.55 23.72 18.05
C TRP A 475 8.82 23.65 18.91
N THR A 476 9.93 24.20 18.39
CA THR A 476 11.20 24.32 19.11
C THR A 476 11.21 25.40 20.20
N LYS A 477 10.18 26.27 20.26
CA LYS A 477 9.95 27.24 21.35
C LYS A 477 9.10 26.66 22.49
N SER A 478 8.28 25.62 22.24
CA SER A 478 7.62 24.78 23.25
C SER A 478 8.58 23.77 23.92
N LEU A 479 9.75 24.28 24.31
CA LEU A 479 10.95 23.56 24.72
C LEU A 479 10.72 22.49 25.79
N ASN A 480 10.05 22.82 26.90
CA ASN A 480 9.97 21.92 28.06
C ASN A 480 9.34 20.56 27.73
N ILE A 481 8.40 20.57 26.78
CA ILE A 481 7.57 19.42 26.46
C ILE A 481 8.28 18.46 25.50
N VAL A 482 8.93 18.99 24.46
CA VAL A 482 9.71 18.18 23.49
C VAL A 482 11.05 17.75 24.11
N GLU A 483 11.63 18.58 24.97
CA GLU A 483 12.90 18.29 25.66
C GLU A 483 12.76 17.10 26.64
N SER A 484 11.63 16.94 27.32
CA SER A 484 11.44 15.79 28.23
C SER A 484 11.38 14.46 27.46
N LEU A 485 10.64 14.42 26.35
CA LEU A 485 10.59 13.26 25.45
C LEU A 485 11.96 12.98 24.84
N PHE A 486 12.67 14.02 24.41
CA PHE A 486 14.01 13.90 23.86
C PHE A 486 15.01 13.34 24.87
N LYS A 487 15.01 13.85 26.11
CA LYS A 487 15.82 13.32 27.21
C LYS A 487 15.50 11.84 27.45
N LYS A 488 14.22 11.47 27.48
CA LYS A 488 13.79 10.08 27.66
C LYS A 488 14.33 9.18 26.55
N ILE A 489 14.24 9.57 25.28
CA ILE A 489 14.82 8.82 24.15
C ILE A 489 16.33 8.66 24.35
N ILE A 490 17.05 9.71 24.70
CA ILE A 490 18.50 9.60 24.94
C ILE A 490 18.80 8.64 26.11
N TRP A 491 18.08 8.76 27.22
CA TRP A 491 18.27 7.87 28.36
C TRP A 491 17.92 6.42 28.04
N THR A 492 16.87 6.18 27.24
CA THR A 492 16.51 4.84 26.76
C THR A 492 17.56 4.26 25.80
N TYR A 493 18.23 5.11 25.01
CA TYR A 493 19.36 4.70 24.17
C TYR A 493 20.56 4.31 25.04
N CYS A 494 20.86 5.12 26.05
CA CYS A 494 21.95 4.86 26.99
C CYS A 494 21.68 3.66 27.92
N SER A 495 20.42 3.29 28.15
CA SER A 495 20.05 2.08 28.89
C SER A 495 20.06 0.85 27.98
N ASP A 496 20.65 -0.26 28.42
CA ASP A 496 20.74 -1.51 27.65
C ASP A 496 19.43 -2.30 27.48
N SER A 497 18.28 -1.69 27.74
CA SER A 497 16.98 -2.36 27.76
C SER A 497 16.27 -2.43 26.41
N SER A 498 16.78 -1.80 25.35
CA SER A 498 16.10 -1.69 24.04
C SER A 498 16.64 -2.65 22.98
N SER A 499 15.79 -3.06 22.03
CA SER A 499 16.17 -3.91 20.90
C SER A 499 17.17 -3.22 19.97
N THR A 500 18.03 -4.01 19.32
CA THR A 500 19.11 -3.52 18.44
C THR A 500 18.59 -2.63 17.31
N TYR A 501 17.45 -2.98 16.72
CA TYR A 501 16.78 -2.19 15.69
C TYR A 501 16.33 -0.81 16.19
N LEU A 502 15.71 -0.74 17.38
CA LEU A 502 15.29 0.54 17.96
C LEU A 502 16.50 1.41 18.34
N LYS A 503 17.57 0.81 18.89
CA LYS A 503 18.83 1.53 19.15
C LYS A 503 19.38 2.16 17.86
N GLN A 504 19.36 1.45 16.73
CA GLN A 504 19.79 1.99 15.43
C GLN A 504 18.90 3.14 14.94
N GLN A 505 17.57 3.03 15.08
CA GLN A 505 16.67 4.12 14.69
C GLN A 505 16.88 5.37 15.57
N MET A 506 17.05 5.20 16.88
CA MET A 506 17.34 6.28 17.82
C MET A 506 18.69 6.93 17.50
N PHE A 507 19.70 6.14 17.17
CA PHE A 507 21.00 6.64 16.73
C PHE A 507 20.87 7.47 15.44
N ALA A 508 20.14 6.99 14.43
CA ALA A 508 19.88 7.72 13.20
C ALA A 508 19.14 9.06 13.45
N LEU A 509 18.17 9.06 14.36
CA LEU A 509 17.47 10.28 14.81
C LEU A 509 18.43 11.29 15.44
N LEU A 510 19.25 10.86 16.42
CA LEU A 510 20.20 11.73 17.11
C LEU A 510 21.24 12.31 16.14
N CYS A 511 21.67 11.52 15.17
CA CYS A 511 22.58 11.98 14.14
C CYS A 511 21.93 12.97 13.17
N LYS A 512 20.65 12.78 12.81
CA LYS A 512 19.89 13.77 12.03
C LYS A 512 19.79 15.11 12.77
N ILE A 513 19.64 15.08 14.09
CA ILE A 513 19.63 16.30 14.93
C ILE A 513 21.01 16.95 14.93
N TYR A 514 22.07 16.18 15.10
CA TYR A 514 23.44 16.70 15.09
C TYR A 514 23.82 17.38 13.78
N LEU A 515 23.42 16.81 12.64
CA LEU A 515 23.71 17.34 11.31
C LEU A 515 22.91 18.62 10.98
N ASN A 516 21.84 18.91 11.73
CA ASN A 516 20.98 20.07 11.48
C ASN A 516 21.38 21.26 12.37
N ASN A 517 22.03 22.26 11.76
CA ASN A 517 22.50 23.47 12.45
C ASN A 517 21.37 24.36 13.00
N ASN A 518 20.13 24.19 12.54
CA ASN A 518 18.99 24.99 12.99
C ASN A 518 18.43 24.52 14.35
N LEU A 519 18.93 23.40 14.90
CA LEU A 519 18.44 22.76 16.13
C LEU A 519 19.31 23.03 17.36
N VAL A 520 19.86 24.25 17.48
CA VAL A 520 20.78 24.66 18.55
C VAL A 520 20.24 24.35 19.96
N ASN A 521 18.93 24.47 20.16
CA ASN A 521 18.26 24.19 21.43
C ASN A 521 18.34 22.71 21.87
N PHE A 522 18.37 21.78 20.92
CA PHE A 522 18.58 20.36 21.24
C PHE A 522 20.06 20.08 21.50
N HIS A 523 20.94 20.79 20.80
CA HIS A 523 22.40 20.66 21.00
C HIS A 523 22.85 21.12 22.38
N SER A 524 22.17 22.11 22.98
CA SER A 524 22.46 22.60 24.33
C SER A 524 21.86 21.74 25.45
N CYS A 525 21.04 20.74 25.14
CA CYS A 525 20.44 19.85 26.13
C CYS A 525 21.52 18.99 26.82
N SER A 526 21.53 18.95 28.15
CA SER A 526 22.54 18.20 28.92
C SER A 526 22.60 16.70 28.56
N ALA A 527 21.44 16.08 28.30
CA ALA A 527 21.37 14.69 27.86
C ALA A 527 22.02 14.49 26.50
N PHE A 528 21.87 15.44 25.57
CA PHE A 528 22.49 15.35 24.24
C PHE A 528 24.00 15.56 24.29
N VAL A 529 24.47 16.48 25.13
CA VAL A 529 25.91 16.64 25.39
C VAL A 529 26.50 15.37 26.00
N TYR A 530 25.78 14.71 26.91
CA TYR A 530 26.18 13.41 27.45
C TYR A 530 26.22 12.31 26.39
N TRP A 531 25.19 12.21 25.54
CA TRP A 531 25.19 11.28 24.41
C TRP A 531 26.37 11.53 23.46
N LEU A 532 26.68 12.80 23.17
CA LEU A 532 27.85 13.14 22.38
C LEU A 532 29.14 12.60 23.01
N GLN A 533 29.32 12.71 24.34
CA GLN A 533 30.47 12.15 25.07
C GLN A 533 30.61 10.62 24.95
N ILE A 534 29.50 9.92 24.76
CA ILE A 534 29.44 8.46 24.59
C ILE A 534 29.55 8.05 23.12
N LEU A 535 29.31 8.96 22.17
CA LEU A 535 29.38 8.68 20.74
C LEU A 535 30.66 7.93 20.30
N PRO A 536 31.88 8.25 20.80
CA PRO A 536 33.08 7.53 20.40
C PRO A 536 33.17 6.12 20.98
N ASP A 537 32.38 5.77 22.01
CA ASP A 537 32.35 4.40 22.56
C ASP A 537 31.82 3.39 21.55
N VAL A 538 31.02 3.84 20.57
CA VAL A 538 30.60 3.02 19.43
C VAL A 538 31.80 2.49 18.64
N LEU A 539 32.94 3.21 18.64
CA LEU A 539 34.19 2.75 18.00
C LEU A 539 35.02 1.83 18.91
N LEU A 540 34.63 1.66 20.17
CA LEU A 540 35.22 0.71 21.13
C LEU A 540 34.51 -0.65 21.13
N ASP A 541 33.33 -0.74 20.50
CA ASP A 541 32.60 -2.00 20.34
C ASP A 541 33.34 -2.98 19.39
N SER A 542 33.13 -4.28 19.60
CA SER A 542 33.74 -5.34 18.77
C SER A 542 33.03 -5.53 17.42
N THR A 543 31.75 -5.14 17.33
CA THR A 543 30.95 -5.24 16.12
C THR A 543 30.24 -3.91 15.81
N ILE A 544 30.32 -3.43 14.56
CA ILE A 544 29.70 -2.16 14.13
C ILE A 544 28.94 -2.37 12.81
N SER A 545 27.76 -1.76 12.65
CA SER A 545 27.00 -1.84 11.39
C SER A 545 27.49 -0.82 10.35
N SER A 546 27.29 -1.13 9.06
CA SER A 546 27.70 -0.24 7.96
C SER A 546 27.00 1.11 8.03
N ASP A 547 25.71 1.14 8.39
CA ASP A 547 24.94 2.38 8.55
C ASP A 547 25.50 3.29 9.65
N THR A 548 26.01 2.68 10.73
CA THR A 548 26.63 3.43 11.85
C THR A 548 27.91 4.12 11.40
N ILE A 549 28.73 3.42 10.61
CA ILE A 549 29.97 3.98 10.02
C ILE A 549 29.64 5.12 9.05
N ASP A 550 28.61 4.94 8.22
CA ASP A 550 28.11 5.93 7.28
C ASP A 550 27.67 7.24 7.95
N ILE A 551 27.06 7.10 9.11
CA ILE A 551 26.62 8.20 9.94
C ILE A 551 27.84 8.85 10.61
N LEU A 552 28.70 8.09 11.31
CA LEU A 552 29.90 8.61 11.98
C LEU A 552 30.82 9.38 11.02
N HIS A 553 31.04 8.85 9.82
CA HIS A 553 31.83 9.54 8.79
C HIS A 553 31.22 10.89 8.42
N ARG A 554 29.88 10.99 8.30
CA ARG A 554 29.22 12.27 8.04
C ARG A 554 29.35 13.25 9.19
N LEU A 555 29.23 12.79 10.44
CA LEU A 555 29.44 13.64 11.61
C LEU A 555 30.86 14.24 11.63
N ALA A 556 31.86 13.42 11.29
CA ALA A 556 33.26 13.83 11.22
C ALA A 556 33.51 14.90 10.14
N VAL A 557 32.82 14.80 8.99
CA VAL A 557 32.95 15.74 7.87
C VAL A 557 32.23 17.07 8.14
N SER A 558 31.01 17.06 8.70
CA SER A 558 30.15 18.25 8.74
C SER A 558 30.35 19.16 9.95
N ASN A 559 30.66 18.62 11.14
CA ASN A 559 30.78 19.39 12.38
C ASN A 559 32.06 19.04 13.16
N ASN A 560 33.16 19.08 12.41
CA ASN A 560 34.48 18.60 12.79
C ASN A 560 34.97 19.10 14.17
N LYS A 561 34.67 20.35 14.59
CA LYS A 561 35.11 20.89 15.90
C LYS A 561 34.47 20.15 17.09
N SER A 562 33.15 19.96 17.05
CA SER A 562 32.41 19.28 18.12
C SER A 562 32.80 17.80 18.17
N PHE A 563 32.85 17.13 17.02
CA PHE A 563 33.29 15.75 16.92
C PHE A 563 34.69 15.52 17.50
N ASN A 564 35.65 16.40 17.16
CA ASN A 564 37.02 16.30 17.67
C ASN A 564 37.14 16.49 19.19
N SER A 565 36.33 17.38 19.79
CA SER A 565 36.36 17.60 21.23
C SER A 565 36.03 16.34 22.04
N VAL A 566 35.25 15.44 21.44
CA VAL A 566 34.74 14.22 22.05
C VAL A 566 35.61 13.01 21.73
N VAL A 567 36.13 12.91 20.50
CA VAL A 567 36.99 11.79 20.08
C VAL A 567 38.39 11.88 20.69
N LYS A 568 38.94 13.09 20.84
CA LYS A 568 40.30 13.31 21.37
C LYS A 568 40.60 12.57 22.68
N PRO A 569 39.76 12.61 23.74
CA PRO A 569 40.05 11.91 24.99
C PRO A 569 40.07 10.38 24.88
N LYS A 570 39.44 9.78 23.87
CA LYS A 570 39.32 8.32 23.66
C LYS A 570 40.16 7.83 22.47
N LEU A 571 40.97 8.70 21.86
CA LEU A 571 41.67 8.42 20.61
C LEU A 571 42.62 7.22 20.73
N THR A 572 43.37 7.12 21.83
CA THR A 572 44.28 5.99 22.09
C THR A 572 43.53 4.65 22.11
N ASP A 573 42.40 4.61 22.81
CA ASP A 573 41.60 3.38 22.99
C ASP A 573 40.92 2.97 21.68
N ILE A 574 40.46 3.95 20.90
CA ILE A 574 39.91 3.74 19.55
C ILE A 574 40.97 3.10 18.66
N ILE A 575 42.20 3.63 18.64
CA ILE A 575 43.28 3.09 17.79
C ILE A 575 43.63 1.65 18.21
N ILE A 576 43.66 1.36 19.52
CA ILE A 576 43.86 -0.02 20.03
C ILE A 576 42.76 -0.98 19.53
N ASN A 577 41.51 -0.51 19.44
CA ASN A 577 40.39 -1.34 19.02
C ASN A 577 40.22 -1.44 17.48
N LEU A 578 40.65 -0.44 16.71
CA LEU A 578 40.45 -0.36 15.25
C LEU A 578 40.79 -1.65 14.48
N PRO A 579 41.90 -2.37 14.74
CA PRO A 579 42.20 -3.64 14.07
C PRO A 579 41.22 -4.78 14.40
N LYS A 580 40.57 -4.72 15.57
CA LYS A 580 39.70 -5.78 16.12
C LYS A 580 38.23 -5.65 15.70
N ILE A 581 37.84 -4.51 15.12
CA ILE A 581 36.45 -4.22 14.75
C ILE A 581 35.98 -5.12 13.59
N THR A 582 34.87 -5.80 13.79
CA THR A 582 34.20 -6.58 12.75
C THR A 582 32.92 -5.89 12.29
N ILE A 583 32.73 -5.73 10.98
CA ILE A 583 31.52 -5.10 10.44
C ILE A 583 30.44 -6.17 10.26
N SER A 584 29.29 -5.98 10.90
CA SER A 584 28.20 -6.98 10.93
C SER A 584 27.63 -7.28 9.54
N ASP A 585 27.57 -6.27 8.67
CA ASP A 585 27.00 -6.36 7.32
C ASP A 585 28.11 -6.51 6.28
N THR A 586 28.51 -7.76 6.01
CA THR A 586 29.68 -8.13 5.19
C THR A 586 29.53 -7.87 3.69
N THR A 587 28.43 -7.27 3.22
CA THR A 587 28.16 -7.11 1.78
C THR A 587 29.00 -6.00 1.13
N GLN A 588 29.65 -5.12 1.89
CA GLN A 588 30.41 -3.99 1.36
C GLN A 588 31.81 -3.89 1.96
N LYS A 589 32.85 -4.38 1.26
CA LYS A 589 34.27 -4.08 1.58
C LYS A 589 34.56 -2.58 1.75
N ARG A 590 33.71 -1.72 1.19
CA ARG A 590 33.77 -0.24 1.24
C ARG A 590 33.60 0.34 2.66
N ALA A 591 32.89 -0.35 3.54
CA ALA A 591 32.61 0.15 4.89
C ALA A 591 33.90 0.31 5.73
N TYR A 592 34.87 -0.61 5.58
CA TYR A 592 36.17 -0.51 6.24
C TYR A 592 36.97 0.72 5.79
N TYR A 593 37.06 1.00 4.49
CA TYR A 593 37.72 2.21 3.99
C TYR A 593 37.06 3.50 4.50
N LYS A 594 35.73 3.49 4.65
CA LYS A 594 34.98 4.62 5.21
C LYS A 594 35.23 4.80 6.70
N LEU A 595 35.30 3.72 7.47
CA LEU A 595 35.70 3.73 8.88
C LEU A 595 37.09 4.36 9.04
N PHE A 596 38.07 3.89 8.28
CA PHE A 596 39.44 4.41 8.37
C PHE A 596 39.57 5.87 7.91
N SER A 597 38.74 6.30 6.96
CA SER A 597 38.71 7.71 6.53
C SER A 597 38.24 8.68 7.63
N ILE A 598 37.63 8.21 8.73
CA ILE A 598 37.31 9.06 9.88
C ILE A 598 38.58 9.65 10.50
N LEU A 599 39.70 8.90 10.51
CA LEU A 599 40.99 9.35 11.05
C LEU A 599 41.50 10.63 10.38
N TYR A 600 41.21 10.79 9.08
CA TYR A 600 41.56 11.99 8.33
C TYR A 600 40.97 13.27 8.93
N TRP A 601 39.77 13.20 9.52
CA TRP A 601 39.06 14.37 10.05
C TRP A 601 39.45 14.75 11.49
N ILE A 602 40.40 14.05 12.12
CA ILE A 602 40.79 14.27 13.52
C ILE A 602 41.89 15.35 13.65
N ASN A 603 41.55 16.57 14.08
CA ASN A 603 42.41 17.74 13.95
C ASN A 603 43.70 17.72 14.78
N SER A 604 43.71 17.08 15.94
CA SER A 604 44.90 17.05 16.83
C SER A 604 45.19 15.63 17.32
N TRP A 605 46.31 15.08 16.85
CA TRP A 605 46.85 13.81 17.31
C TRP A 605 47.83 14.06 18.45
N ASP A 606 47.70 13.30 19.54
CA ASP A 606 48.76 13.18 20.53
C ASP A 606 49.84 12.21 20.06
N ILE A 607 51.07 12.42 20.52
CA ILE A 607 52.26 11.67 20.10
C ILE A 607 52.06 10.17 20.36
N LYS A 608 51.43 9.81 21.48
CA LYS A 608 51.17 8.41 21.87
C LYS A 608 50.24 7.70 20.88
N SER A 609 49.13 8.34 20.51
CA SER A 609 48.22 7.81 19.48
C SER A 609 48.89 7.66 18.12
N PHE A 610 49.77 8.59 17.73
CA PHE A 610 50.49 8.51 16.47
C PHE A 610 51.49 7.36 16.44
N GLU A 611 52.34 7.25 17.47
CA GLU A 611 53.30 6.14 17.62
C GLU A 611 52.60 4.79 17.69
N LEU A 612 51.45 4.71 18.37
CA LEU A 612 50.66 3.48 18.46
C LEU A 612 50.11 3.07 17.08
N LEU A 613 49.53 4.01 16.33
CA LEU A 613 49.05 3.73 14.98
C LEU A 613 50.21 3.31 14.03
N GLU A 614 51.35 3.98 14.12
CA GLU A 614 52.54 3.63 13.33
C GLU A 614 53.02 2.20 13.64
N ASN A 615 53.09 1.83 14.92
CA ASN A 615 53.43 0.47 15.34
C ASN A 615 52.44 -0.58 14.83
N GLN A 616 51.13 -0.30 14.90
CA GLN A 616 50.10 -1.23 14.39
C GLN A 616 50.19 -1.44 12.87
N ILE A 617 50.48 -0.38 12.11
CA ILE A 617 50.67 -0.45 10.66
C ILE A 617 51.94 -1.25 10.34
N MET A 618 53.05 -0.98 11.03
CA MET A 618 54.33 -1.68 10.83
C MET A 618 54.25 -3.17 11.21
N ASN A 619 53.44 -3.51 12.21
CA ASN A 619 53.20 -4.89 12.66
C ASN A 619 52.17 -5.66 11.81
N ASN A 620 51.62 -5.06 10.75
CA ASN A 620 50.57 -5.65 9.90
C ASN A 620 49.32 -6.11 10.67
N GLU A 621 48.88 -5.33 11.67
CA GLU A 621 47.69 -5.67 12.46
C GLU A 621 46.37 -5.51 11.70
N TYR A 622 46.38 -4.80 10.55
CA TYR A 622 45.21 -4.56 9.71
C TYR A 622 45.13 -5.57 8.55
N ASN A 623 43.92 -6.07 8.27
CA ASN A 623 43.68 -6.96 7.14
C ASN A 623 43.87 -6.24 5.79
N SER A 624 44.35 -6.95 4.76
CA SER A 624 44.42 -6.46 3.36
C SER A 624 45.30 -5.20 3.20
N ASP A 625 44.92 -4.32 2.28
CA ASP A 625 45.50 -3.02 1.90
C ASP A 625 45.09 -1.86 2.84
N TYR A 626 44.35 -2.14 3.92
CA TYR A 626 43.83 -1.10 4.81
C TYR A 626 44.92 -0.28 5.50
N GLY A 627 46.02 -0.91 5.94
CA GLY A 627 47.15 -0.18 6.53
C GLY A 627 47.78 0.83 5.56
N LYS A 628 47.91 0.44 4.28
CA LYS A 628 48.38 1.34 3.22
C LYS A 628 47.39 2.50 2.98
N TYR A 629 46.10 2.21 2.95
CA TYR A 629 45.06 3.22 2.80
C TYR A 629 45.04 4.25 3.96
N ILE A 630 45.18 3.81 5.21
CA ILE A 630 45.28 4.71 6.37
C ILE A 630 46.48 5.67 6.20
N LEU A 631 47.62 5.12 5.80
CA LEU A 631 48.84 5.90 5.60
C LEU A 631 48.71 6.90 4.44
N ASP A 632 48.13 6.48 3.31
CA ASP A 632 47.89 7.35 2.15
C ASP A 632 46.86 8.45 2.47
N THR A 633 45.79 8.14 3.20
CA THR A 633 44.77 9.13 3.63
C THR A 633 45.34 10.17 4.59
N LEU A 634 46.15 9.76 5.57
CA LEU A 634 46.81 10.70 6.48
C LEU A 634 47.86 11.56 5.77
N LYS A 635 48.60 10.99 4.81
CA LYS A 635 49.54 11.75 3.96
C LYS A 635 48.84 12.83 3.13
N CYS A 636 47.66 12.56 2.59
CA CYS A 636 46.88 13.55 1.85
C CYS A 636 46.53 14.78 2.71
N ARG A 637 46.45 14.62 4.03
CA ARG A 637 46.25 15.75 4.95
C ARG A 637 47.52 16.54 5.21
N GLY A 638 48.67 15.88 5.18
CA GLY A 638 50.00 16.49 5.32
C GLY A 638 50.46 17.29 4.08
N GLY A 639 49.58 17.51 3.10
CA GLY A 639 49.83 18.42 1.98
C GLY A 639 49.97 19.86 2.46
N THR A 640 51.22 20.32 2.56
CA THR A 640 51.67 21.66 2.96
C THR A 640 51.56 22.00 4.45
N SER A 641 52.48 21.43 5.24
CA SER A 641 53.17 22.19 6.29
C SER A 641 54.66 21.91 6.20
#